data_AF-A0AAW0CE94-F1
#
_entry.id   AF-A0AAW0CE94-F1
#
_cell.length_a   1.000
_cell.length_b   1.000
_cell.length_c   1.000
_cell.angle_alpha   90.00
_cell.angle_beta   90.00
_cell.angle_gamma   90.00
#
_symmetry.space_group_name_H-M   'P 1'
#
loop_
_entity.id
_entity.type
_entity.pdbx_description
1 polymer ?
#
loop_
_entity_poly.entity_id
_entity_poly.type
_entity_poly.pdbx_seq_one_letter_code
_entity_poly.pdbx_strand_id
1 'polypeptide(L)'
;MSGIYWLYGPVGAGKSAIAQSLAEVGQEEGYLASSFFFSRQDPKRNTAHPLFLTIAYGLANSIPELRDLIEHAIRENPDLLQASLEEQFQRLIVEPCKSLSHLHDQPWLIIIDGLDECIGSQEQQRILLIIATALFERIRLCFLLCSRPEPSIRFALNADTFKPYLHRVALDDSLKPGRDIQIFLTDEFKRIRNGPLKDHIQFPDPWPESDVIRELAQKACGQFIYAKTVLKFVDNQFQNPCSQLQVILGRASHPDRDTVSPFGDLDVLYHQILTSNPQRAKVKDVVRAVITTGAHEPSLATPRHIEALLVLQDGEVISTLCGMHSALDIGGPEERILTLHTSFIDFAHDQKRSDYFFVGDEHDQHHALACHFLRHIRRCSQGEGDEQALSPPQHGVFNAAWRGWGYHSSASHLDTELLEAIRSVEFTVRLKLYLSRCLSSRLDMQFDTYAMLKLQHFFWAIQELSQHNEAKSHPDLYRTIRRFSRYGTRFRVKLTKSESENAGTILSFSSFLSTAAKAICFHVIPFSNFTGSWLHTLLQVRVELQNILVDSRPKDLHVISVGDDCVCMQRREVSDYASLRCSEAPCGDVYHVQLSVAMRDPAVEAIYREDWKPHPVTNRLRMSSDDDINSVTDVKFNLCAILDLCGPCPQLLKVIPRLFSRIECSEDRDGIVKWLKSFPDKYSYETSSLIAQIEGNSDGCSGSLDSDSDSDSDSWGYLNDSSDSDYCILGS
;
A
#
# COMPACT_ATOMS: atom_id res chain seq x y z
N MET A 1 21.82 35.07 26.35
CA MET A 1 21.94 34.43 25.02
C MET A 1 20.92 35.08 24.11
N SER A 2 21.33 35.51 22.92
CA SER A 2 20.42 35.91 21.85
C SER A 2 20.26 34.73 20.91
N GLY A 3 19.05 34.42 20.49
CA GLY A 3 18.79 33.22 19.71
C GLY A 3 17.39 33.18 19.13
N ILE A 4 17.19 32.28 18.19
CA ILE A 4 15.90 31.99 17.57
C ILE A 4 15.57 30.54 17.91
N TYR A 5 14.45 30.33 18.60
CA TYR A 5 13.84 29.03 18.80
C TYR A 5 12.73 28.86 17.79
N TRP A 6 12.86 27.88 16.91
CA TRP A 6 11.82 27.53 15.97
C TRP A 6 11.08 26.27 16.44
N LEU A 7 9.87 26.48 16.95
CA LEU A 7 8.93 25.44 17.35
C LEU A 7 8.02 25.12 16.15
N TYR A 8 8.17 23.93 15.58
CA TYR A 8 7.44 23.55 14.37
C TYR A 8 6.78 22.20 14.47
N GLY A 9 5.69 22.02 13.73
CA GLY A 9 4.92 20.79 13.73
C GLY A 9 3.63 20.95 12.92
N PRO A 10 2.88 19.86 12.71
CA PRO A 10 1.66 19.87 11.93
C PRO A 10 0.58 20.75 12.58
N VAL A 11 -0.47 21.02 11.83
CA VAL A 11 -1.65 21.72 12.35
C VAL A 11 -2.22 20.97 13.55
N GLY A 12 -2.70 21.70 14.56
CA GLY A 12 -3.30 21.09 15.74
C GLY A 12 -2.35 20.34 16.68
N ALA A 13 -1.03 20.38 16.45
CA ALA A 13 -0.02 19.81 17.36
C ALA A 13 0.14 20.59 18.69
N GLY A 14 -0.53 21.74 18.86
CA GLY A 14 -0.47 22.54 20.09
C GLY A 14 0.58 23.66 20.10
N LYS A 15 1.17 24.02 18.95
CA LYS A 15 2.14 25.13 18.83
C LYS A 15 1.66 26.43 19.50
N SER A 16 0.49 26.93 19.12
CA SER A 16 -0.08 28.16 19.68
C SER A 16 -0.43 28.04 21.16
N ALA A 17 -0.80 26.84 21.63
CA ALA A 17 -1.04 26.60 23.05
C ALA A 17 0.26 26.72 23.86
N ILE A 18 1.35 26.12 23.36
CA ILE A 18 2.69 26.26 23.97
C ILE A 18 3.15 27.73 23.93
N ALA A 19 2.98 28.40 22.80
CA ALA A 19 3.32 29.81 22.65
C ALA A 19 2.55 30.70 23.64
N GLN A 20 1.25 30.44 23.81
CA GLN A 20 0.41 31.14 24.79
C GLN A 20 0.86 30.85 26.22
N SER A 21 1.08 29.59 26.60
CA SER A 21 1.54 29.25 27.95
C SER A 21 2.90 29.87 28.28
N LEU A 22 3.83 29.92 27.31
CA LEU A 22 5.11 30.60 27.49
C LEU A 22 4.96 32.12 27.59
N ALA A 23 3.99 32.71 26.90
CA ALA A 23 3.67 34.12 27.05
C ALA A 23 3.15 34.42 28.47
N GLU A 24 2.21 33.62 28.97
CA GLU A 24 1.63 33.76 30.30
C GLU A 24 2.71 33.61 31.39
N VAL A 25 3.51 32.54 31.35
CA VAL A 25 4.63 32.32 32.28
C VAL A 25 5.66 33.45 32.17
N GLY A 26 6.02 33.85 30.94
CA GLY A 26 6.99 34.92 30.75
C GLY A 26 6.52 36.30 31.20
N GLN A 27 5.22 36.55 31.18
CA GLN A 27 4.61 37.76 31.74
C GLN A 27 4.63 37.71 33.27
N GLU A 28 4.28 36.57 33.88
CA GLU A 28 4.31 36.38 35.33
C GLU A 28 5.74 36.49 35.90
N GLU A 29 6.72 35.90 35.22
CA GLU A 29 8.13 35.93 35.61
C GLU A 29 8.88 37.19 35.13
N GLY A 30 8.24 38.04 34.33
CA GLY A 30 8.76 39.36 33.94
C GLY A 30 9.87 39.35 32.88
N TYR A 31 9.97 38.32 32.04
CA TYR A 31 10.94 38.26 30.93
C TYR A 31 10.31 38.32 29.53
N LEU A 32 8.97 38.29 29.41
CA LEU A 32 8.28 38.51 28.15
C LEU A 32 8.38 39.99 27.74
N ALA A 33 9.00 40.26 26.60
CA ALA A 33 9.02 41.60 26.02
C ALA A 33 7.78 41.88 25.16
N SER A 34 7.42 40.97 24.26
CA SER A 34 6.26 41.12 23.40
C SER A 34 5.82 39.79 22.80
N SER A 35 4.59 39.73 22.32
CA SER A 35 4.07 38.60 21.57
C SER A 35 3.19 39.06 20.41
N PHE A 36 3.23 38.32 19.30
CA PHE A 36 2.39 38.55 18.13
C PHE A 36 1.88 37.21 17.61
N PHE A 37 0.57 37.10 17.41
CA PHE A 37 -0.10 35.89 16.95
C PHE A 37 -0.74 36.18 15.60
N PHE A 38 -0.15 35.64 14.54
CA PHE A 38 -0.76 35.67 13.23
C PHE A 38 -2.05 34.86 13.23
N SER A 39 -3.01 35.28 12.41
CA SER A 39 -4.25 34.53 12.21
C SER A 39 -4.77 34.72 10.81
N ARG A 40 -4.88 33.65 10.01
CA ARG A 40 -5.41 33.72 8.62
C ARG A 40 -6.80 34.32 8.55
N GLN A 41 -7.61 34.12 9.58
CA GLN A 41 -9.02 34.53 9.65
C GLN A 41 -9.19 36.00 10.04
N ASP A 42 -8.13 36.65 10.53
CA ASP A 42 -8.16 38.03 10.98
C ASP A 42 -7.38 38.93 10.00
N PRO A 43 -8.05 39.77 9.19
CA PRO A 43 -7.41 40.70 8.26
C PRO A 43 -6.40 41.66 8.91
N LYS A 44 -6.50 41.88 10.23
CA LYS A 44 -5.56 42.72 10.97
C LYS A 44 -4.32 41.95 11.43
N ARG A 45 -4.33 40.62 11.36
CA ARG A 45 -3.24 39.75 11.85
C ARG A 45 -2.82 38.68 10.83
N ASN A 46 -3.24 38.79 9.57
CA ASN A 46 -2.78 37.92 8.48
C ASN A 46 -1.73 38.60 7.58
N THR A 47 -1.28 39.80 7.90
CA THR A 47 -0.23 40.53 7.17
C THR A 47 0.93 40.89 8.08
N ALA A 48 2.10 41.15 7.48
CA ALA A 48 3.32 41.51 8.21
C ALA A 48 3.30 42.93 8.80
N HIS A 49 2.51 43.85 8.22
CA HIS A 49 2.49 45.27 8.57
C HIS A 49 2.40 45.59 10.08
N PRO A 50 1.48 45.00 10.87
CA PRO A 50 1.38 45.30 12.30
C PRO A 50 2.47 44.66 13.18
N LEU A 51 3.28 43.73 12.64
CA LEU A 51 4.17 42.88 13.43
C LEU A 51 5.16 43.70 14.26
N PHE A 52 6.01 44.50 13.59
CA PHE A 52 7.10 45.20 14.27
C PHE A 52 6.61 46.40 15.08
N LEU A 53 5.51 47.03 14.68
CA LEU A 53 4.85 48.05 15.50
C LEU A 53 4.31 47.47 16.81
N THR A 54 3.71 46.27 16.77
CA THR A 54 3.21 45.57 17.97
C THR A 54 4.38 45.14 18.85
N ILE A 55 5.48 44.66 18.26
CA ILE A 55 6.69 44.32 19.01
C ILE A 55 7.29 45.55 19.69
N ALA A 56 7.43 46.67 18.97
CA ALA A 56 7.93 47.93 19.54
C ALA A 56 7.04 48.45 20.68
N TYR A 57 5.71 48.37 20.51
CA TYR A 57 4.76 48.72 21.57
C TYR A 57 4.91 47.81 22.80
N GLY A 58 5.05 46.50 22.60
CA GLY A 58 5.30 45.55 23.70
C GLY A 58 6.61 45.86 24.43
N LEU A 59 7.70 46.10 23.70
CA LEU A 59 8.99 46.50 24.28
C LEU A 59 8.88 47.77 25.13
N ALA A 60 8.19 48.80 24.65
CA ALA A 60 7.99 50.05 25.39
C ALA A 60 7.19 49.86 26.70
N ASN A 61 6.30 48.86 26.76
CA ASN A 61 5.52 48.56 27.96
C ASN A 61 6.28 47.66 28.94
N SER A 62 6.98 46.66 28.43
CA SER A 62 7.65 45.63 29.23
C SER A 62 9.02 46.10 29.73
N ILE A 63 9.65 47.05 29.03
CA ILE A 63 10.99 47.57 29.31
C ILE A 63 10.89 49.10 29.39
N PRO A 64 10.65 49.67 30.59
CA PRO A 64 10.43 51.10 30.77
C PRO A 64 11.53 51.99 30.18
N GLU A 65 12.78 51.54 30.19
CA GLU A 65 13.94 52.26 29.66
C GLU A 65 13.89 52.44 28.14
N LEU A 66 13.18 51.57 27.41
CA LEU A 66 13.00 51.67 25.96
C LEU A 66 11.88 52.62 25.58
N ARG A 67 10.95 52.91 26.50
CA ARG A 67 9.74 53.69 26.21
C ARG A 67 10.06 55.05 25.63
N ASP A 68 10.90 55.82 26.31
CA ASP A 68 11.23 57.19 25.89
C ASP A 68 11.98 57.19 24.55
N LEU A 69 12.84 56.19 24.31
CA LEU A 69 13.59 56.05 23.06
C LEU A 69 12.65 55.77 21.88
N ILE A 70 11.69 54.86 22.06
CA ILE A 70 10.71 54.50 21.03
C ILE A 70 9.73 55.67 20.78
N GLU A 71 9.22 56.30 21.84
CA GLU A 71 8.35 57.47 21.72
C GLU A 71 9.04 58.64 21.02
N HIS A 72 10.34 58.86 21.32
CA HIS A 72 11.14 59.89 20.67
C HIS A 72 11.33 59.60 19.18
N ALA A 73 11.70 58.38 18.80
CA ALA A 73 11.85 57.98 17.40
C ALA A 73 10.57 58.23 16.58
N ILE A 74 9.40 57.89 17.13
CA ILE A 74 8.10 58.14 16.49
C ILE A 74 7.79 59.65 16.41
N ARG A 75 8.11 60.42 17.45
CA ARG A 75 7.88 61.88 17.47
C ARG A 75 8.74 62.62 16.45
N GLU A 76 9.99 62.18 16.28
CA GLU A 76 10.90 62.75 15.27
C GLU A 76 10.48 62.39 13.85
N ASN A 77 10.00 61.15 13.63
CA ASN A 77 9.53 60.72 12.32
C ASN A 77 8.20 59.94 12.43
N PRO A 78 7.05 60.63 12.37
CA PRO A 78 5.73 59.99 12.43
C PRO A 78 5.47 59.00 11.28
N ASP A 79 6.14 59.19 10.13
CA ASP A 79 5.99 58.30 8.96
C ASP A 79 6.54 56.89 9.22
N LEU A 80 7.31 56.67 10.29
CA LEU A 80 7.75 55.34 10.73
C LEU A 80 6.59 54.36 10.91
N LEU A 81 5.40 54.85 11.29
CA LEU A 81 4.20 54.02 11.45
C LEU A 81 3.69 53.43 10.12
N GLN A 82 4.12 53.97 8.98
CA GLN A 82 3.79 53.52 7.63
C GLN A 82 5.04 53.13 6.82
N ALA A 83 6.21 53.13 7.46
CA ALA A 83 7.48 52.81 6.83
C ALA A 83 7.60 51.32 6.48
N SER A 84 8.68 50.98 5.78
CA SER A 84 9.03 49.59 5.49
C SER A 84 9.25 48.78 6.78
N LEU A 85 9.05 47.46 6.72
CA LEU A 85 9.27 46.56 7.85
C LEU A 85 10.70 46.62 8.37
N GLU A 86 11.68 46.76 7.46
CA GLU A 86 13.09 46.93 7.77
C GLU A 86 13.34 48.21 8.58
N GLU A 87 12.75 49.33 8.14
CA GLU A 87 12.92 50.62 8.80
C GLU A 87 12.21 50.64 10.16
N GLN A 88 11.01 50.07 10.26
CA GLN A 88 10.31 49.90 11.53
C GLN A 88 11.14 49.07 12.52
N PHE A 89 11.64 47.90 12.09
CA PHE A 89 12.46 47.05 12.94
C PHE A 89 13.76 47.74 13.36
N GLN A 90 14.42 48.41 12.43
CA GLN A 90 15.68 49.09 12.70
C GLN A 90 15.51 50.24 13.69
N ARG A 91 14.58 51.16 13.41
CA ARG A 91 14.40 52.41 14.18
C ARG A 91 13.65 52.22 15.49
N LEU A 92 12.72 51.27 15.56
CA LEU A 92 11.85 51.10 16.73
C LEU A 92 12.26 49.94 17.64
N ILE A 93 13.11 49.01 17.17
CA ILE A 93 13.53 47.84 17.95
C ILE A 93 15.05 47.82 18.09
N VAL A 94 15.80 47.78 16.98
CA VAL A 94 17.26 47.61 17.00
C VAL A 94 17.98 48.79 17.65
N GLU A 95 17.75 50.01 17.17
CA GLU A 95 18.43 51.22 17.67
C GLU A 95 18.11 51.52 19.15
N PRO A 96 16.85 51.46 19.62
CA PRO A 96 16.53 51.61 21.03
C PRO A 96 17.23 50.56 21.91
N CYS A 97 17.19 49.28 21.53
CA CYS A 97 17.81 48.22 22.32
C CYS A 97 19.34 48.32 22.36
N LYS A 98 19.98 48.79 21.28
CA LYS A 98 21.44 49.04 21.27
C LYS A 98 21.85 50.18 22.19
N SER A 99 21.00 51.19 22.34
CA SER A 99 21.29 52.40 23.12
C SER A 99 21.35 52.13 24.63
N LEU A 100 20.84 50.99 25.08
CA LEU A 100 20.85 50.58 26.47
C LEU A 100 21.91 49.51 26.74
N SER A 101 23.08 49.95 27.22
CA SER A 101 24.19 49.10 27.67
C SER A 101 23.91 48.30 28.96
N HIS A 102 22.72 48.42 29.54
CA HIS A 102 22.34 47.79 30.81
C HIS A 102 21.15 46.82 30.70
N LEU A 103 20.60 46.57 29.50
CA LEU A 103 19.63 45.48 29.25
C LEU A 103 20.27 44.07 29.39
N HIS A 104 21.29 43.93 30.24
CA HIS A 104 22.31 42.88 30.18
C HIS A 104 22.24 41.85 31.32
N ASP A 105 21.13 41.74 32.05
CA ASP A 105 21.02 40.75 33.12
C ASP A 105 20.28 39.48 32.66
N GLN A 106 19.31 39.58 31.74
CA GLN A 106 18.61 38.42 31.15
C GLN A 106 18.14 38.67 29.70
N PRO A 107 17.96 37.63 28.87
CA PRO A 107 17.40 37.79 27.52
C PRO A 107 15.89 38.02 27.57
N TRP A 108 15.41 38.97 26.77
CA TRP A 108 13.99 39.28 26.64
C TRP A 108 13.33 38.41 25.58
N LEU A 109 12.20 37.79 25.91
CA LEU A 109 11.48 36.90 25.00
C LEU A 109 10.51 37.67 24.10
N ILE A 110 10.59 37.42 22.79
CA ILE A 110 9.61 37.84 21.80
C ILE A 110 9.02 36.59 21.17
N ILE A 111 7.69 36.45 21.22
CA ILE A 111 6.98 35.30 20.65
C ILE A 111 6.29 35.74 19.35
N ILE A 112 6.49 34.98 18.27
CA ILE A 112 5.79 35.14 17.00
C ILE A 112 5.14 33.80 16.66
N ASP A 113 3.83 33.69 16.88
CA ASP A 113 3.05 32.50 16.59
C ASP A 113 2.35 32.59 15.23
N GLY A 114 2.26 31.46 14.54
CA GLY A 114 1.56 31.33 13.27
C GLY A 114 2.26 32.00 12.09
N LEU A 115 3.59 32.04 12.00
CA LEU A 115 4.27 32.72 10.88
C LEU A 115 3.80 32.23 9.48
N ASP A 116 3.43 30.96 9.36
CA ASP A 116 2.84 30.36 8.14
C ASP A 116 1.40 30.82 7.83
N GLU A 117 0.78 31.56 8.74
CA GLU A 117 -0.51 32.23 8.59
C GLU A 117 -0.39 33.65 8.03
N CYS A 118 0.82 34.21 7.97
CA CYS A 118 1.10 35.45 7.26
C CYS A 118 0.95 35.25 5.75
N ILE A 119 0.22 36.16 5.09
CA ILE A 119 -0.01 36.11 3.65
C ILE A 119 1.29 36.41 2.90
N GLY A 120 1.63 35.54 1.95
CA GLY A 120 2.77 35.71 1.05
C GLY A 120 4.03 35.03 1.56
N SER A 121 4.48 33.99 0.84
CA SER A 121 5.71 33.26 1.17
C SER A 121 6.96 34.13 1.18
N GLN A 122 7.03 35.13 0.30
CA GLN A 122 8.12 36.10 0.27
C GLN A 122 8.14 36.99 1.52
N GLU A 123 6.97 37.42 2.01
CA GLU A 123 6.86 38.21 3.24
C GLU A 123 7.24 37.40 4.47
N GLN A 124 6.87 36.12 4.54
CA GLN A 124 7.33 35.20 5.59
C GLN A 124 8.87 35.11 5.64
N GLN A 125 9.51 34.95 4.48
CA GLN A 125 10.98 34.91 4.37
C GLN A 125 11.61 36.25 4.73
N ARG A 126 11.01 37.36 4.29
CA ARG A 126 11.45 38.72 4.59
C ARG A 126 11.43 39.00 6.10
N ILE A 127 10.36 38.61 6.81
CA ILE A 127 10.29 38.72 8.27
C ILE A 127 11.46 37.99 8.94
N LEU A 128 11.75 36.75 8.51
CA LEU A 128 12.86 35.97 9.06
C LEU A 128 14.21 36.65 8.85
N LEU A 129 14.45 37.18 7.64
CA LEU A 129 15.69 37.89 7.31
C LEU A 129 15.83 39.18 8.14
N ILE A 130 14.75 39.92 8.34
CA ILE A 130 14.74 41.11 9.20
C ILE A 130 15.08 40.73 10.64
N ILE A 131 14.45 39.69 11.20
CA ILE A 131 14.76 39.23 12.57
C ILE A 131 16.22 38.79 12.69
N ALA A 132 16.79 38.16 11.66
CA ALA A 132 18.20 37.76 11.65
C ALA A 132 19.16 38.95 11.81
N THR A 133 18.78 40.15 11.36
CA THR A 133 19.61 41.37 11.56
C THR A 133 19.86 41.67 13.04
N ALA A 134 18.89 41.44 13.92
CA ALA A 134 19.06 41.68 15.36
C ALA A 134 20.10 40.75 16.00
N LEU A 135 20.31 39.56 15.43
CA LEU A 135 21.32 38.60 15.92
C LEU A 135 22.74 39.11 15.66
N PHE A 136 22.98 39.74 14.51
CA PHE A 136 24.29 40.34 14.18
C PHE A 136 24.64 41.51 15.08
N GLU A 137 23.61 42.22 15.54
CA GLU A 137 23.73 43.44 16.34
C GLU A 137 23.90 43.16 17.84
N ARG A 138 24.00 41.88 18.24
CA ARG A 138 24.24 41.40 19.61
C ARG A 138 23.24 41.91 20.65
N ILE A 139 22.01 42.16 20.22
CA ILE A 139 20.92 42.58 21.10
C ILE A 139 20.42 41.37 21.89
N ARG A 140 20.15 41.49 23.18
CA ARG A 140 19.64 40.39 24.05
C ARG A 140 18.16 40.09 23.87
N LEU A 141 17.72 39.96 22.63
CA LEU A 141 16.40 39.45 22.27
C LEU A 141 16.48 37.96 21.96
N CYS A 142 15.54 37.19 22.49
CA CYS A 142 15.30 35.81 22.17
C CYS A 142 13.97 35.70 21.43
N PHE A 143 13.96 35.11 20.24
CA PHE A 143 12.75 34.94 19.45
C PHE A 143 12.25 33.50 19.56
N LEU A 144 11.00 33.31 19.97
CA LEU A 144 10.29 32.05 19.76
C LEU A 144 9.40 32.20 18.53
N LEU A 145 9.74 31.48 17.47
CA LEU A 145 8.97 31.41 16.24
C LEU A 145 8.18 30.10 16.23
N CYS A 146 6.87 30.19 16.16
CA CYS A 146 6.00 29.02 16.03
C CYS A 146 5.39 29.00 14.62
N SER A 147 5.57 27.90 13.89
CA SER A 147 5.00 27.77 12.56
C SER A 147 4.83 26.32 12.11
N ARG A 148 4.08 26.10 11.05
CA ARG A 148 4.21 24.88 10.24
C ARG A 148 5.54 24.90 9.48
N PRO A 149 6.11 23.73 9.14
CA PRO A 149 7.35 23.65 8.36
C PRO A 149 7.09 23.86 6.86
N GLU A 150 6.42 24.96 6.50
CA GLU A 150 6.17 25.32 5.10
C GLU A 150 7.51 25.51 4.35
N PRO A 151 7.58 25.16 3.05
CA PRO A 151 8.84 25.17 2.29
C PRO A 151 9.58 26.52 2.33
N SER A 152 8.86 27.64 2.26
CA SER A 152 9.44 29.00 2.33
C SER A 152 10.17 29.27 3.64
N ILE A 153 9.54 28.91 4.76
CA ILE A 153 10.06 29.07 6.13
C ILE A 153 11.24 28.13 6.35
N ARG A 154 11.08 26.85 5.99
CA ARG A 154 12.17 25.85 6.04
C ARG A 154 13.40 26.33 5.27
N PHE A 155 13.20 26.78 4.04
CA PHE A 155 14.28 27.26 3.18
C PHE A 155 15.03 28.43 3.81
N ALA A 156 14.31 29.46 4.30
CA ALA A 156 14.93 30.61 4.94
C ALA A 156 15.71 30.22 6.21
N LEU A 157 15.12 29.42 7.10
CA LEU A 157 15.77 29.01 8.35
C LEU A 157 16.92 28.02 8.15
N ASN A 158 17.02 27.35 7.00
CA ASN A 158 18.14 26.47 6.64
C ASN A 158 19.35 27.25 6.10
N ALA A 159 19.22 28.54 5.80
CA ALA A 159 20.34 29.36 5.34
C ALA A 159 21.45 29.48 6.40
N ASP A 160 22.70 29.57 5.95
CA ASP A 160 23.89 29.59 6.83
C ASP A 160 23.85 30.72 7.87
N THR A 161 23.20 31.83 7.53
CA THR A 161 22.98 32.98 8.42
C THR A 161 22.32 32.62 9.76
N PHE A 162 21.44 31.61 9.78
CA PHE A 162 20.70 31.22 10.99
C PHE A 162 21.42 30.16 11.83
N LYS A 163 22.31 29.35 11.24
CA LYS A 163 22.91 28.17 11.88
C LYS A 163 23.52 28.43 13.28
N PRO A 164 24.23 29.55 13.54
CA PRO A 164 24.83 29.80 14.86
C PRO A 164 23.82 30.12 15.97
N TYR A 165 22.60 30.52 15.61
CA TYR A 165 21.62 31.11 16.53
C TYR A 165 20.29 30.36 16.58
N LEU A 166 20.08 29.41 15.67
CA LEU A 166 18.81 28.71 15.50
C LEU A 166 18.76 27.40 16.30
N HIS A 167 17.82 27.34 17.23
CA HIS A 167 17.44 26.14 17.95
C HIS A 167 16.13 25.61 17.37
N ARG A 168 16.05 24.30 17.14
CA ARG A 168 14.90 23.66 16.49
C ARG A 168 14.20 22.74 17.46
N VAL A 169 12.89 22.89 17.58
CA VAL A 169 12.03 22.06 18.41
C VAL A 169 10.91 21.53 17.53
N ALA A 170 10.98 20.24 17.19
CA ALA A 170 9.93 19.57 16.44
C ALA A 170 8.86 19.05 17.41
N LEU A 171 7.60 19.37 17.13
CA LEU A 171 6.45 18.72 17.74
C LEU A 171 6.11 17.48 16.92
N ASP A 172 6.90 16.43 17.12
CA ASP A 172 6.76 15.12 16.50
C ASP A 172 6.60 14.02 17.55
N ASP A 173 6.60 12.75 17.10
CA ASP A 173 6.37 11.60 17.97
C ASP A 173 7.48 11.38 19.02
N SER A 174 8.65 12.03 18.90
CA SER A 174 9.71 11.94 19.90
C SER A 174 9.27 12.49 21.27
N LEU A 175 8.33 13.44 21.28
CA LEU A 175 7.73 14.01 22.49
C LEU A 175 6.58 13.16 23.06
N LYS A 176 6.24 12.03 22.41
CA LYS A 176 5.15 11.12 22.80
C LYS A 176 3.80 11.83 23.01
N PRO A 177 3.33 12.64 22.04
CA PRO A 177 2.10 13.43 22.17
C PRO A 177 0.85 12.59 22.46
N GLY A 178 0.84 11.30 22.07
CA GLY A 178 -0.27 10.38 22.39
C GLY A 178 -0.53 10.23 23.89
N ARG A 179 0.51 10.29 24.73
CA ARG A 179 0.35 10.26 26.19
C ARG A 179 -0.30 11.54 26.70
N ASP A 180 0.15 12.69 26.22
CA ASP A 180 -0.38 13.98 26.65
C ASP A 180 -1.83 14.17 26.20
N ILE A 181 -2.17 13.70 25.00
CA ILE A 181 -3.55 13.65 24.50
C ILE A 181 -4.41 12.74 25.36
N GLN A 182 -3.90 11.58 25.79
CA GLN A 182 -4.64 10.69 26.70
C GLN A 182 -4.93 11.37 28.04
N ILE A 183 -3.96 12.08 28.61
CA ILE A 183 -4.14 12.86 29.85
C ILE A 183 -5.19 13.94 29.62
N PHE A 184 -5.04 14.74 28.56
CA PHE A 184 -5.97 15.81 28.20
C PHE A 184 -7.40 15.30 28.01
N LEU A 185 -7.60 14.23 27.24
CA LEU A 185 -8.91 13.61 27.05
C LEU A 185 -9.50 13.11 28.37
N THR A 186 -8.69 12.46 29.21
CA THR A 186 -9.13 11.96 30.52
C THR A 186 -9.66 13.08 31.39
N ASP A 187 -8.94 14.19 31.47
CA ASP A 187 -9.31 15.32 32.32
C ASP A 187 -10.53 16.07 31.77
N GLU A 188 -10.60 16.27 30.46
CA GLU A 188 -11.75 16.92 29.83
C GLU A 188 -13.02 16.07 29.90
N PHE A 189 -12.94 14.75 29.72
CA PHE A 189 -14.11 13.90 29.92
C PHE A 189 -14.59 13.90 31.38
N LYS A 190 -13.68 13.94 32.37
CA LYS A 190 -14.05 14.15 33.77
C LYS A 190 -14.74 15.50 33.97
N ARG A 191 -14.23 16.57 33.34
CA ARG A 191 -14.86 17.91 33.38
C ARG A 191 -16.29 17.86 32.83
N ILE A 192 -16.51 17.19 31.69
CA ILE A 192 -17.84 17.03 31.09
C ILE A 192 -18.77 16.24 32.03
N ARG A 193 -18.30 15.11 32.57
CA ARG A 193 -19.06 14.27 33.52
C ARG A 193 -19.49 15.06 34.77
N ASN A 194 -18.58 15.88 35.29
CA ASN A 194 -18.79 16.65 36.51
C ASN A 194 -19.38 18.05 36.25
N GLY A 195 -19.82 18.33 35.01
CA GLY A 195 -20.33 19.63 34.63
C GLY A 195 -21.74 19.87 35.19
N PRO A 196 -22.04 21.08 35.72
CA PRO A 196 -23.31 21.36 36.42
C PRO A 196 -24.55 21.25 35.52
N LEU A 197 -24.37 21.34 34.20
CA LEU A 197 -25.46 21.19 33.22
C LEU A 197 -25.81 19.73 32.93
N LYS A 198 -25.07 18.77 33.50
CA LYS A 198 -25.17 17.34 33.17
C LYS A 198 -25.61 16.46 34.36
N ASP A 199 -25.98 17.07 35.50
CA ASP A 199 -26.45 16.37 36.71
C ASP A 199 -27.65 15.45 36.49
N HIS A 200 -28.45 15.72 35.45
CA HIS A 200 -29.63 14.91 35.08
C HIS A 200 -29.28 13.69 34.23
N ILE A 201 -28.02 13.50 33.83
CA ILE A 201 -27.56 12.41 32.96
C ILE A 201 -26.91 11.32 33.79
N GLN A 202 -27.35 10.08 33.59
CA GLN A 202 -26.71 8.91 34.18
C GLN A 202 -25.53 8.47 33.31
N PHE A 203 -24.32 8.72 33.80
CA PHE A 203 -23.09 8.27 33.16
C PHE A 203 -22.78 6.81 33.54
N PRO A 204 -22.25 6.00 32.60
CA PRO A 204 -21.58 4.75 32.95
C PRO A 204 -20.42 4.99 33.94
N ASP A 205 -20.02 3.96 34.68
CA ASP A 205 -18.86 4.04 35.57
C ASP A 205 -17.89 2.87 35.30
N PRO A 206 -16.64 3.15 34.86
CA PRO A 206 -16.10 4.46 34.49
C PRO A 206 -16.71 5.02 33.20
N TRP A 207 -16.71 6.35 33.04
CA TRP A 207 -17.02 7.00 31.76
C TRP A 207 -16.01 8.09 31.40
N PRO A 208 -15.47 8.06 30.16
CA PRO A 208 -15.44 6.91 29.27
C PRO A 208 -14.62 5.74 29.84
N GLU A 209 -14.77 4.56 29.26
CA GLU A 209 -13.85 3.46 29.52
C GLU A 209 -12.42 3.83 29.11
N SER A 210 -11.41 3.35 29.84
CA SER A 210 -10.01 3.65 29.57
C SER A 210 -9.56 3.26 28.16
N ASP A 211 -10.13 2.20 27.60
CA ASP A 211 -9.83 1.75 26.23
C ASP A 211 -10.41 2.69 25.18
N VAL A 212 -11.55 3.34 25.44
CA VAL A 212 -12.11 4.38 24.57
C VAL A 212 -11.19 5.60 24.54
N ILE A 213 -10.65 6.02 25.70
CA ILE A 213 -9.70 7.14 25.75
C ILE A 213 -8.44 6.79 24.94
N ARG A 214 -7.94 5.56 25.07
CA ARG A 214 -6.78 5.07 24.32
C ARG A 214 -7.05 5.03 22.81
N GLU A 215 -8.21 4.55 22.40
CA GLU A 215 -8.65 4.53 21.00
C GLU A 215 -8.69 5.95 20.42
N LEU A 216 -9.29 6.92 21.15
CA LEU A 216 -9.34 8.32 20.72
C LEU A 216 -7.96 8.96 20.65
N ALA A 217 -7.07 8.68 21.60
CA ALA A 217 -5.70 9.18 21.58
C ALA A 217 -4.89 8.58 20.42
N GLN A 218 -5.10 7.30 20.09
CA GLN A 218 -4.51 6.66 18.91
C GLN A 218 -5.03 7.30 17.62
N LYS A 219 -6.35 7.50 17.48
CA LYS A 219 -6.98 8.17 16.34
C LYS A 219 -6.51 9.62 16.16
N ALA A 220 -6.13 10.28 17.24
CA ALA A 220 -5.61 11.64 17.20
C ALA A 220 -4.24 11.75 16.48
N CYS A 221 -3.47 10.65 16.36
CA CYS A 221 -2.16 10.63 15.70
C CYS A 221 -1.26 11.81 16.11
N GLY A 222 -1.17 12.07 17.42
CA GLY A 222 -0.36 13.17 17.97
C GLY A 222 -0.95 14.58 17.83
N GLN A 223 -2.18 14.73 17.32
CA GLN A 223 -2.82 16.02 17.15
C GLN A 223 -3.91 16.32 18.18
N PHE A 224 -3.72 17.38 18.96
CA PHE A 224 -4.72 17.88 19.90
C PHE A 224 -5.99 18.41 19.22
N ILE A 225 -5.93 18.86 17.97
CA ILE A 225 -7.12 19.35 17.25
C ILE A 225 -8.19 18.26 17.10
N TYR A 226 -7.79 17.00 16.89
CA TYR A 226 -8.73 15.88 16.85
C TYR A 226 -9.42 15.71 18.21
N ALA A 227 -8.64 15.61 19.28
CA ALA A 227 -9.16 15.47 20.64
C ALA A 227 -10.10 16.62 21.02
N LYS A 228 -9.72 17.86 20.71
CA LYS A 228 -10.53 19.06 20.94
C LYS A 228 -11.84 19.04 20.15
N THR A 229 -11.80 18.57 18.91
CA THR A 229 -12.98 18.46 18.04
C THR A 229 -13.96 17.42 18.59
N VAL A 230 -13.46 16.24 18.99
CA VAL A 230 -14.26 15.20 19.66
C VAL A 230 -14.90 15.75 20.93
N LEU A 231 -14.12 16.41 21.79
CA LEU A 231 -14.63 16.97 23.05
C LEU A 231 -15.68 18.06 22.81
N LYS A 232 -15.47 18.95 21.84
CA LYS A 232 -16.44 19.99 21.46
C LYS A 232 -17.77 19.40 20.98
N PHE A 233 -17.71 18.29 20.24
CA PHE A 233 -18.90 17.57 19.79
C PHE A 233 -19.62 16.88 20.95
N VAL A 234 -18.87 16.25 21.85
CA VAL A 234 -19.43 15.54 23.02
C VAL A 234 -19.97 16.51 24.09
N ASP A 235 -19.30 17.64 24.32
CA ASP A 235 -19.68 18.68 25.28
C ASP A 235 -20.73 19.65 24.69
N ASN A 236 -21.72 19.09 23.99
CA ASN A 236 -22.84 19.87 23.47
C ASN A 236 -23.89 20.07 24.56
N GLN A 237 -24.23 21.32 24.86
CA GLN A 237 -25.19 21.67 25.92
C GLN A 237 -26.60 21.07 25.70
N PHE A 238 -27.00 20.84 24.45
CA PHE A 238 -28.33 20.37 24.07
C PHE A 238 -28.43 18.86 23.86
N GLN A 239 -27.32 18.11 23.97
CA GLN A 239 -27.28 16.68 23.69
C GLN A 239 -26.68 15.88 24.84
N ASN A 240 -26.96 14.57 24.84
CA ASN A 240 -26.41 13.62 25.79
C ASN A 240 -24.96 13.24 25.41
N PRO A 241 -23.95 13.55 26.25
CA PRO A 241 -22.54 13.28 25.94
C PRO A 241 -22.23 11.79 25.70
N CYS A 242 -22.90 10.87 26.41
CA CYS A 242 -22.70 9.44 26.21
C CYS A 242 -23.16 9.02 24.80
N SER A 243 -24.31 9.52 24.34
CA SER A 243 -24.80 9.26 22.98
C SER A 243 -23.90 9.87 21.92
N GLN A 244 -23.44 11.11 22.12
CA GLN A 244 -22.52 11.79 21.20
C GLN A 244 -21.18 11.04 21.08
N LEU A 245 -20.67 10.51 22.19
CA LEU A 245 -19.46 9.69 22.17
C LEU A 245 -19.65 8.40 21.37
N GLN A 246 -20.82 7.74 21.45
CA GLN A 246 -21.10 6.56 20.62
C GLN A 246 -21.14 6.89 19.12
N VAL A 247 -21.59 8.09 18.75
CA VAL A 247 -21.53 8.57 17.35
C VAL A 247 -20.07 8.71 16.88
N ILE A 248 -19.19 9.32 17.69
CA ILE A 248 -17.75 9.44 17.38
C ILE A 248 -17.09 8.06 17.20
N LEU A 249 -17.50 7.08 18.01
CA LEU A 249 -16.98 5.72 17.93
C LEU A 249 -17.57 4.88 16.77
N GLY A 250 -18.49 5.45 15.99
CA GLY A 250 -19.19 4.74 14.91
C GLY A 250 -20.15 3.65 15.40
N ARG A 251 -20.50 3.66 16.70
CA ARG A 251 -21.36 2.66 17.36
C ARG A 251 -22.84 3.04 17.35
N ALA A 252 -23.16 4.29 16.96
CA ALA A 252 -24.52 4.78 16.81
C ALA A 252 -24.62 5.70 15.59
N SER A 253 -25.75 5.63 14.87
CA SER A 253 -26.09 6.63 13.86
C SER A 253 -26.49 7.93 14.54
N HIS A 254 -26.16 9.06 13.92
CA HIS A 254 -26.59 10.36 14.43
C HIS A 254 -28.14 10.42 14.43
N PRO A 255 -28.78 10.82 15.56
CA PRO A 255 -30.25 10.81 15.68
C PRO A 255 -30.95 11.80 14.74
N ASP A 256 -30.22 12.80 14.26
CA ASP A 256 -30.72 13.84 13.35
C ASP A 256 -29.97 13.78 12.00
N ARG A 257 -30.68 13.90 10.87
CA ARG A 257 -30.12 13.78 9.52
C ARG A 257 -29.47 15.08 9.01
N ASP A 258 -29.81 16.21 9.63
CA ASP A 258 -29.39 17.56 9.21
C ASP A 258 -28.19 18.12 10.01
N THR A 259 -27.61 17.33 10.91
CA THR A 259 -26.53 17.79 11.81
C THR A 259 -25.15 17.82 11.17
N VAL A 260 -24.38 18.81 11.62
CA VAL A 260 -22.98 19.07 11.28
C VAL A 260 -22.11 17.85 11.57
N SER A 261 -21.21 17.52 10.64
CA SER A 261 -20.17 16.49 10.81
C SER A 261 -19.51 16.62 12.19
N PRO A 262 -19.32 15.51 12.94
CA PRO A 262 -18.61 15.54 14.22
C PRO A 262 -17.20 16.13 14.10
N PHE A 263 -16.65 16.14 12.88
CA PHE A 263 -15.33 16.61 12.55
C PHE A 263 -15.34 17.91 11.73
N GLY A 264 -16.43 18.69 11.76
CA GLY A 264 -16.61 19.87 10.88
C GLY A 264 -15.45 20.87 10.87
N ASP A 265 -14.84 21.16 12.03
CA ASP A 265 -13.67 22.07 12.10
C ASP A 265 -12.43 21.47 11.38
N LEU A 266 -12.24 20.15 11.46
CA LEU A 266 -11.19 19.43 10.72
C LEU A 266 -11.50 19.36 9.23
N ASP A 267 -12.76 19.15 8.88
CA ASP A 267 -13.20 19.08 7.48
C ASP A 267 -12.93 20.41 6.78
N VAL A 268 -13.26 21.55 7.41
CA VAL A 268 -12.93 22.90 6.91
C VAL A 268 -11.43 23.07 6.70
N LEU A 269 -10.61 22.60 7.65
CA LEU A 269 -9.16 22.67 7.56
C LEU A 269 -8.61 21.83 6.40
N TYR A 270 -9.07 20.60 6.23
CA TYR A 270 -8.64 19.74 5.12
C TYR A 270 -9.07 20.32 3.77
N HIS A 271 -10.28 20.87 3.67
CA HIS A 271 -10.71 21.62 2.49
C HIS A 271 -9.78 22.81 2.21
N GLN A 272 -9.39 23.58 3.22
CA GLN A 272 -8.44 24.69 3.04
C GLN A 272 -7.06 24.23 2.57
N ILE A 273 -6.54 23.12 3.12
CA ILE A 273 -5.27 22.54 2.68
C ILE A 273 -5.36 22.08 1.22
N LEU A 274 -6.40 21.34 0.86
CA LEU A 274 -6.58 20.80 -0.49
C LEU A 274 -6.89 21.86 -1.54
N THR A 275 -7.56 22.96 -1.15
CA THR A 275 -7.87 24.08 -2.05
C THR A 275 -6.79 25.15 -2.11
N SER A 276 -5.72 25.04 -1.30
CA SER A 276 -4.58 25.96 -1.33
C SER A 276 -3.88 25.95 -2.69
N ASN A 277 -3.89 24.82 -3.39
CA ASN A 277 -3.40 24.71 -4.76
C ASN A 277 -4.58 24.96 -5.75
N PRO A 278 -4.44 25.91 -6.70
CA PRO A 278 -5.51 26.23 -7.65
C PRO A 278 -5.82 25.09 -8.63
N GLN A 279 -4.89 24.15 -8.85
CA GLN A 279 -5.07 23.00 -9.76
C GLN A 279 -5.87 21.87 -9.08
N ARG A 280 -7.10 22.14 -8.65
CA ARG A 280 -7.92 21.24 -7.82
C ARG A 280 -8.12 19.83 -8.40
N ALA A 281 -8.29 19.71 -9.72
CA ALA A 281 -8.41 18.40 -10.39
C ALA A 281 -7.14 17.57 -10.22
N LYS A 282 -5.97 18.16 -10.46
CA LYS A 282 -4.67 17.50 -10.28
C LYS A 282 -4.42 17.14 -8.82
N VAL A 283 -4.78 18.02 -7.89
CA VAL A 283 -4.72 17.72 -6.44
C VAL A 283 -5.55 16.48 -6.11
N LYS A 284 -6.79 16.43 -6.58
CA LYS A 284 -7.68 15.28 -6.36
C LYS A 284 -7.05 13.98 -6.89
N ASP A 285 -6.54 13.99 -8.12
CA ASP A 285 -5.95 12.80 -8.74
C ASP A 285 -4.68 12.34 -8.00
N VAL A 286 -3.80 13.27 -7.63
CA VAL A 286 -2.57 12.97 -6.88
C VAL A 286 -2.89 12.46 -5.48
N VAL A 287 -3.80 13.11 -4.73
CA VAL A 287 -4.20 12.67 -3.39
C VAL A 287 -4.87 11.30 -3.44
N ARG A 288 -5.74 11.07 -4.43
CA ARG A 288 -6.33 9.75 -4.66
C ARG A 288 -5.25 8.70 -4.91
N ALA A 289 -4.25 9.00 -5.75
CA ALA A 289 -3.14 8.08 -6.01
C ALA A 289 -2.27 7.84 -4.76
N VAL A 290 -1.96 8.87 -3.96
CA VAL A 290 -1.22 8.73 -2.70
C VAL A 290 -1.95 7.80 -1.73
N ILE A 291 -3.24 8.02 -1.49
CA ILE A 291 -4.02 7.21 -0.55
C ILE A 291 -4.15 5.77 -1.09
N THR A 292 -4.47 5.63 -2.37
CA THR A 292 -4.68 4.32 -3.00
C THR A 292 -3.40 3.49 -3.05
N THR A 293 -2.26 4.08 -3.43
CA THR A 293 -0.96 3.39 -3.43
C THR A 293 -0.46 3.14 -2.02
N GLY A 294 -0.67 4.07 -1.08
CA GLY A 294 -0.33 3.88 0.33
C GLY A 294 -1.05 2.68 0.96
N ALA A 295 -2.32 2.46 0.59
CA ALA A 295 -3.12 1.34 1.08
C ALA A 295 -2.77 0.00 0.40
N HIS A 296 -2.67 -0.01 -0.93
CA HIS A 296 -2.66 -1.26 -1.71
C HIS A 296 -1.33 -1.60 -2.36
N GLU A 297 -0.49 -0.61 -2.65
CA GLU A 297 0.81 -0.77 -3.33
C GLU A 297 1.89 0.13 -2.70
N PRO A 298 2.29 -0.09 -1.42
CA PRO A 298 3.14 0.86 -0.69
C PRO A 298 4.52 1.08 -1.32
N SER A 299 4.96 0.16 -2.20
CA SER A 299 6.20 0.31 -2.97
C SER A 299 6.11 1.43 -4.02
N LEU A 300 4.90 1.80 -4.45
CA LEU A 300 4.63 2.86 -5.43
C LEU A 300 4.24 4.19 -4.80
N ALA A 301 4.20 4.30 -3.47
CA ALA A 301 3.77 5.51 -2.76
C ALA A 301 4.86 6.61 -2.69
N THR A 302 5.79 6.66 -3.65
CA THR A 302 6.78 7.75 -3.77
C THR A 302 6.36 8.74 -4.84
N PRO A 303 6.78 10.02 -4.77
CA PRO A 303 6.46 11.02 -5.79
C PRO A 303 6.76 10.55 -7.21
N ARG A 304 7.93 9.94 -7.43
CA ARG A 304 8.36 9.44 -8.74
C ARG A 304 7.50 8.32 -9.31
N HIS A 305 7.06 7.38 -8.47
CA HIS A 305 6.18 6.31 -8.92
C HIS A 305 4.76 6.82 -9.20
N ILE A 306 4.26 7.76 -8.41
CA ILE A 306 2.96 8.40 -8.66
C ILE A 306 3.01 9.24 -9.95
N GLU A 307 4.11 9.96 -10.19
CA GLU A 307 4.35 10.66 -11.47
C GLU A 307 4.31 9.69 -12.65
N ALA A 308 4.97 8.54 -12.55
CA ALA A 308 4.91 7.51 -13.58
C ALA A 308 3.50 6.90 -13.76
N LEU A 309 2.78 6.65 -12.65
CA LEU A 309 1.43 6.06 -12.64
C LEU A 309 0.38 7.00 -13.28
N LEU A 310 0.44 8.29 -12.93
CA LEU A 310 -0.46 9.33 -13.41
C LEU A 310 0.02 10.00 -14.70
N VAL A 311 1.25 9.71 -15.12
CA VAL A 311 1.89 10.25 -16.33
C VAL A 311 2.06 11.76 -16.23
N LEU A 312 2.61 12.17 -15.10
CA LEU A 312 2.97 13.54 -14.79
C LEU A 312 4.46 13.75 -15.10
N GLN A 313 4.86 15.01 -15.27
CA GLN A 313 6.26 15.38 -15.39
C GLN A 313 6.97 15.28 -14.04
N ASP A 314 8.27 15.06 -14.12
CA ASP A 314 9.20 15.06 -12.99
C ASP A 314 9.02 16.28 -12.07
N GLY A 315 8.73 16.03 -10.79
CA GLY A 315 8.54 17.05 -9.76
C GLY A 315 7.11 17.60 -9.66
N GLU A 316 6.19 17.18 -10.53
CA GLU A 316 4.81 17.64 -10.49
C GLU A 316 4.06 17.16 -9.25
N VAL A 317 4.34 15.96 -8.70
CA VAL A 317 3.66 15.48 -7.49
C VAL A 317 4.05 16.32 -6.28
N ILE A 318 5.34 16.55 -6.08
CA ILE A 318 5.84 17.41 -4.98
C ILE A 318 5.28 18.83 -5.12
N SER A 319 5.29 19.38 -6.34
CA SER A 319 4.74 20.71 -6.60
C SER A 319 3.24 20.77 -6.35
N THR A 320 2.50 19.70 -6.66
CA THR A 320 1.04 19.63 -6.46
C THR A 320 0.69 19.55 -4.97
N LEU A 321 1.45 18.77 -4.20
CA LEU A 321 1.26 18.57 -2.77
C LEU A 321 1.94 19.66 -1.91
N CYS A 322 2.55 20.67 -2.55
CA CYS A 322 3.13 21.81 -1.87
C CYS A 322 2.06 22.48 -0.97
N GLY A 323 2.39 22.68 0.31
CA GLY A 323 1.46 23.20 1.32
C GLY A 323 0.59 22.14 2.02
N MET A 324 0.71 20.86 1.65
CA MET A 324 0.00 19.75 2.31
C MET A 324 0.84 19.02 3.37
N HIS A 325 2.00 19.57 3.74
CA HIS A 325 2.89 19.03 4.80
C HIS A 325 2.23 18.92 6.19
N SER A 326 1.01 19.45 6.34
CA SER A 326 0.20 19.32 7.57
C SER A 326 -0.64 18.04 7.62
N ALA A 327 -0.89 17.41 6.46
CA ALA A 327 -1.68 16.20 6.32
C ALA A 327 -0.84 15.02 5.78
N LEU A 328 0.23 15.32 5.05
CA LEU A 328 1.11 14.37 4.41
C LEU A 328 2.56 14.63 4.84
N ASP A 329 3.30 13.57 5.13
CA ASP A 329 4.75 13.60 5.20
C ASP A 329 5.29 13.53 3.77
N ILE A 330 5.92 14.61 3.34
CA ILE A 330 6.43 14.76 1.97
C ILE A 330 7.91 15.05 2.08
N GLY A 331 8.70 14.01 1.86
CA GLY A 331 10.14 14.05 1.83
C GLY A 331 10.69 14.31 0.42
N GLY A 332 11.78 13.62 0.09
CA GLY A 332 12.39 13.64 -1.24
C GLY A 332 11.57 12.93 -2.33
N PRO A 333 11.98 13.04 -3.61
CA PRO A 333 11.28 12.42 -4.74
C PRO A 333 11.22 10.89 -4.69
N GLU A 334 12.16 10.26 -3.99
CA GLU A 334 12.21 8.79 -3.81
C GLU A 334 11.70 8.35 -2.44
N GLU A 335 11.34 9.29 -1.57
CA GLU A 335 10.83 8.98 -0.22
C GLU A 335 9.33 8.74 -0.29
N ARG A 336 8.83 7.83 0.55
CA ARG A 336 7.41 7.51 0.59
C ARG A 336 6.63 8.69 1.14
N ILE A 337 5.51 9.01 0.49
CA ILE A 337 4.53 9.94 1.01
C ILE A 337 3.68 9.17 2.02
N LEU A 338 3.65 9.65 3.25
CA LEU A 338 2.85 9.05 4.32
C LEU A 338 1.73 10.00 4.70
N THR A 339 0.52 9.49 4.86
CA THR A 339 -0.55 10.24 5.50
C THR A 339 -0.25 10.34 7.00
N LEU A 340 -0.11 11.57 7.51
CA LEU A 340 0.24 11.78 8.91
C LEU A 340 -0.92 11.48 9.86
N HIS A 341 -2.16 11.52 9.38
CA HIS A 341 -3.36 11.45 10.22
C HIS A 341 -4.44 10.55 9.65
N THR A 342 -4.92 9.60 10.45
CA THR A 342 -6.07 8.74 10.12
C THR A 342 -7.32 9.56 9.85
N SER A 343 -7.54 10.66 10.57
CA SER A 343 -8.68 11.55 10.35
C SER A 343 -8.71 12.20 8.95
N PHE A 344 -7.55 12.34 8.28
CA PHE A 344 -7.47 12.79 6.90
C PHE A 344 -7.88 11.69 5.92
N ILE A 345 -7.48 10.44 6.18
CA ILE A 345 -7.95 9.26 5.43
C ILE A 345 -9.46 9.14 5.57
N ASP A 346 -9.98 9.18 6.80
CA ASP A 346 -11.42 9.13 7.09
C ASP A 346 -12.20 10.25 6.39
N PHE A 347 -11.61 11.45 6.33
CA PHE A 347 -12.18 12.57 5.58
C PHE A 347 -12.28 12.26 4.08
N ALA A 348 -11.18 11.81 3.48
CA ALA A 348 -11.08 11.53 2.05
C ALA A 348 -12.03 10.39 1.61
N HIS A 349 -12.28 9.42 2.50
CA HIS A 349 -13.18 8.29 2.30
C HIS A 349 -14.65 8.57 2.62
N ASP A 350 -15.00 9.76 3.12
CA ASP A 350 -16.39 10.14 3.36
C ASP A 350 -16.83 11.19 2.34
N GLN A 351 -17.73 10.78 1.44
CA GLN A 351 -18.26 11.64 0.37
C GLN A 351 -18.96 12.90 0.89
N LYS A 352 -19.58 12.85 2.08
CA LYS A 352 -20.26 14.01 2.67
C LYS A 352 -19.25 15.00 3.26
N ARG A 353 -18.11 14.50 3.76
CA ARG A 353 -17.06 15.33 4.37
C ARG A 353 -16.14 15.94 3.31
N SER A 354 -15.65 15.13 2.37
CA SER A 354 -14.67 15.53 1.37
C SER A 354 -15.25 16.08 0.06
N ASP A 355 -16.53 15.84 -0.22
CA ASP A 355 -17.26 16.34 -1.38
C ASP A 355 -16.47 16.14 -2.70
N TYR A 356 -15.96 17.21 -3.30
CA TYR A 356 -15.17 17.17 -4.52
C TYR A 356 -13.92 16.28 -4.40
N PHE A 357 -13.28 16.24 -3.23
CA PHE A 357 -12.03 15.52 -2.97
C PHE A 357 -12.23 14.07 -2.53
N PHE A 358 -13.46 13.55 -2.60
CA PHE A 358 -13.73 12.14 -2.32
C PHE A 358 -12.89 11.21 -3.19
N VAL A 359 -12.22 10.24 -2.55
CA VAL A 359 -11.29 9.32 -3.21
C VAL A 359 -11.89 7.96 -3.57
N GLY A 360 -13.14 7.71 -3.18
CA GLY A 360 -13.81 6.44 -3.38
C GLY A 360 -13.71 5.50 -2.18
N ASP A 361 -14.51 4.45 -2.18
CA ASP A 361 -14.36 3.32 -1.27
C ASP A 361 -13.23 2.36 -1.71
N GLU A 362 -13.10 1.22 -1.05
CA GLU A 362 -12.08 0.22 -1.37
C GLU A 362 -12.20 -0.33 -2.80
N HIS A 363 -13.43 -0.53 -3.30
CA HIS A 363 -13.67 -1.01 -4.65
C HIS A 363 -13.31 0.05 -5.70
N ASP A 364 -13.65 1.32 -5.44
CA ASP A 364 -13.27 2.45 -6.29
C ASP A 364 -11.74 2.65 -6.38
N GLN A 365 -11.03 2.33 -5.30
CA GLN A 365 -9.56 2.39 -5.25
C GLN A 365 -8.93 1.29 -6.10
N HIS A 366 -9.40 0.05 -5.94
CA HIS A 366 -8.99 -1.07 -6.78
C HIS A 366 -9.33 -0.83 -8.25
N HIS A 367 -10.51 -0.28 -8.54
CA HIS A 367 -10.89 0.15 -9.88
C HIS A 367 -9.87 1.14 -10.47
N ALA A 368 -9.55 2.21 -9.73
CA ALA A 368 -8.61 3.22 -10.19
C ALA A 368 -7.22 2.62 -10.50
N LEU A 369 -6.68 1.78 -9.60
CA LEU A 369 -5.41 1.09 -9.84
C LEU A 369 -5.47 0.19 -11.07
N ALA A 370 -6.51 -0.62 -11.21
CA ALA A 370 -6.68 -1.51 -12.35
C ALA A 370 -6.66 -0.71 -13.67
N CYS A 371 -7.42 0.38 -13.74
CA CYS A 371 -7.44 1.29 -14.89
C CYS A 371 -6.07 1.92 -15.17
N HIS A 372 -5.37 2.44 -14.15
CA HIS A 372 -4.03 3.01 -14.32
C HIS A 372 -3.00 1.96 -14.77
N PHE A 373 -3.03 0.76 -14.16
CA PHE A 373 -2.15 -0.35 -14.50
C PHE A 373 -2.34 -0.82 -15.94
N LEU A 374 -3.59 -1.02 -16.37
CA LEU A 374 -3.89 -1.42 -17.75
C LEU A 374 -3.46 -0.35 -18.76
N ARG A 375 -3.69 0.94 -18.47
CA ARG A 375 -3.19 2.05 -19.30
C ARG A 375 -1.67 2.06 -19.38
N HIS A 376 -0.98 1.82 -18.27
CA HIS A 376 0.48 1.77 -18.24
C HIS A 376 1.02 0.57 -19.03
N ILE A 377 0.44 -0.63 -18.85
CA ILE A 377 0.78 -1.82 -19.64
C ILE A 377 0.58 -1.54 -21.13
N ARG A 378 -0.56 -0.95 -21.52
CA ARG A 378 -0.85 -0.60 -22.92
C ARG A 378 0.24 0.30 -23.51
N ARG A 379 0.63 1.36 -22.81
CA ARG A 379 1.67 2.29 -23.27
C ARG A 379 3.01 1.60 -23.46
N CYS A 380 3.39 0.75 -22.50
CA CYS A 380 4.60 -0.04 -22.60
C CYS A 380 4.53 -1.08 -23.75
N SER A 381 3.35 -1.54 -24.16
CA SER A 381 3.18 -2.53 -25.25
C SER A 381 3.11 -1.94 -26.66
N GLN A 382 2.90 -0.62 -26.82
CA GLN A 382 2.71 0.02 -28.13
C GLN A 382 4.01 0.42 -28.85
N GLY A 383 5.17 0.27 -28.22
CA GLY A 383 6.48 0.40 -28.86
C GLY A 383 7.18 -0.95 -28.98
N GLU A 384 7.93 -1.19 -30.05
CA GLU A 384 8.94 -2.26 -30.14
C GLU A 384 10.14 -2.04 -29.18
N GLY A 385 10.04 -1.04 -28.29
CA GLY A 385 11.05 -0.67 -27.32
C GLY A 385 11.14 -1.66 -26.18
N ASP A 386 12.35 -2.12 -25.94
CA ASP A 386 12.75 -2.93 -24.79
C ASP A 386 12.33 -2.25 -23.48
N GLU A 387 11.96 -3.04 -22.46
CA GLU A 387 11.67 -2.52 -21.10
C GLU A 387 12.85 -1.71 -20.52
N GLN A 388 14.04 -1.93 -21.08
CA GLN A 388 15.26 -1.17 -20.83
C GLN A 388 15.16 0.33 -21.14
N ALA A 389 14.17 0.76 -21.93
CA ALA A 389 13.93 2.18 -22.21
C ALA A 389 13.11 2.89 -21.12
N LEU A 390 12.53 2.15 -20.17
CA LEU A 390 11.76 2.72 -19.07
C LEU A 390 12.70 3.32 -18.02
N SER A 391 12.33 4.48 -17.48
CA SER A 391 13.00 4.99 -16.28
C SER A 391 12.76 4.04 -15.09
N PRO A 392 13.63 4.04 -14.05
CA PRO A 392 13.45 3.15 -12.90
C PRO A 392 12.03 3.23 -12.26
N PRO A 393 11.41 4.41 -12.07
CA PRO A 393 10.04 4.51 -11.57
C PRO A 393 9.00 3.92 -12.51
N GLN A 394 9.12 4.16 -13.82
CA GLN A 394 8.23 3.58 -14.83
C GLN A 394 8.35 2.05 -14.88
N HIS A 395 9.56 1.52 -14.71
CA HIS A 395 9.80 0.08 -14.62
C HIS A 395 9.18 -0.51 -13.33
N GLY A 396 9.28 0.21 -12.20
CA GLY A 396 8.61 -0.14 -10.94
C GLY A 396 7.09 -0.22 -11.09
N VAL A 397 6.47 0.82 -11.65
CA VAL A 397 5.02 0.84 -11.95
C VAL A 397 4.63 -0.25 -12.93
N PHE A 398 5.42 -0.50 -13.99
CA PHE A 398 5.15 -1.57 -14.92
C PHE A 398 5.20 -2.97 -14.26
N ASN A 399 6.14 -3.19 -13.34
CA ASN A 399 6.23 -4.45 -12.61
C ASN A 399 5.02 -4.70 -11.71
N ALA A 400 4.62 -3.68 -10.95
CA ALA A 400 3.42 -3.74 -10.12
C ALA A 400 2.17 -3.90 -10.98
N ALA A 401 2.05 -3.14 -12.07
CA ALA A 401 0.93 -3.24 -13.00
C ALA A 401 0.79 -4.63 -13.61
N TRP A 402 1.88 -5.20 -14.11
CA TRP A 402 1.89 -6.54 -14.70
C TRP A 402 1.53 -7.64 -13.69
N ARG A 403 1.88 -7.45 -12.42
CA ARG A 403 1.56 -8.38 -11.33
C ARG A 403 0.12 -8.21 -10.83
N GLY A 404 -0.33 -6.97 -10.64
CA GLY A 404 -1.52 -6.63 -9.85
C GLY A 404 -2.79 -6.34 -10.65
N TRP A 405 -2.71 -6.16 -11.98
CA TRP A 405 -3.88 -5.75 -12.77
C TRP A 405 -5.08 -6.71 -12.62
N GLY A 406 -4.85 -8.02 -12.56
CA GLY A 406 -5.92 -9.02 -12.42
C GLY A 406 -6.56 -9.00 -11.04
N TYR A 407 -5.74 -8.91 -9.99
CA TYR A 407 -6.19 -8.80 -8.60
C TYR A 407 -7.07 -7.55 -8.39
N HIS A 408 -6.55 -6.38 -8.77
CA HIS A 408 -7.30 -5.14 -8.63
C HIS A 408 -8.56 -5.10 -9.51
N SER A 409 -8.52 -5.73 -10.70
CA SER A 409 -9.74 -5.86 -11.51
C SER A 409 -10.79 -6.73 -10.80
N SER A 410 -10.39 -7.86 -10.20
CA SER A 410 -11.31 -8.75 -9.48
C SER A 410 -11.85 -8.17 -8.18
N ALA A 411 -11.11 -7.25 -7.54
CA ALA A 411 -11.51 -6.59 -6.31
C ALA A 411 -12.31 -5.29 -6.55
N SER A 412 -12.62 -4.98 -7.81
CA SER A 412 -13.34 -3.77 -8.23
C SER A 412 -14.73 -4.07 -8.81
N HIS A 413 -15.56 -3.03 -8.97
CA HIS A 413 -16.76 -3.12 -9.78
C HIS A 413 -16.34 -3.20 -11.27
N LEU A 414 -16.54 -4.35 -11.91
CA LEU A 414 -16.16 -4.65 -13.30
C LEU A 414 -17.03 -3.87 -14.32
N ASP A 415 -16.94 -2.55 -14.28
CA ASP A 415 -17.75 -1.64 -15.07
C ASP A 415 -17.26 -1.49 -16.53
N THR A 416 -17.94 -0.64 -17.29
CA THR A 416 -17.66 -0.45 -18.72
C THR A 416 -16.26 0.12 -18.97
N GLU A 417 -15.78 1.04 -18.11
CA GLU A 417 -14.48 1.68 -18.28
C GLU A 417 -13.34 0.67 -18.10
N LEU A 418 -13.40 -0.13 -17.04
CA LEU A 418 -12.39 -1.16 -16.77
C LEU A 418 -12.38 -2.23 -17.86
N LEU A 419 -13.57 -2.64 -18.34
CA LEU A 419 -13.69 -3.58 -19.44
C LEU A 419 -13.05 -3.07 -20.74
N GLU A 420 -13.23 -1.79 -21.05
CA GLU A 420 -12.57 -1.15 -22.19
C GLU A 420 -11.05 -1.06 -22.00
N ALA A 421 -10.59 -0.75 -20.78
CA ALA A 421 -9.18 -0.74 -20.44
C ALA A 421 -8.53 -2.11 -20.69
N ILE A 422 -9.14 -3.20 -20.21
CA ILE A 422 -8.67 -4.58 -20.42
C ILE A 422 -8.59 -4.91 -21.91
N ARG A 423 -9.62 -4.56 -22.69
CA ARG A 423 -9.66 -4.81 -24.15
C ARG A 423 -8.57 -4.07 -24.91
N SER A 424 -8.19 -2.89 -24.43
CA SER A 424 -7.23 -2.04 -25.09
C SER A 424 -5.78 -2.52 -24.94
N VAL A 425 -5.51 -3.50 -24.08
CA VAL A 425 -4.18 -4.04 -23.84
C VAL A 425 -3.91 -5.24 -24.75
N GLU A 426 -2.86 -5.15 -25.56
CA GLU A 426 -2.38 -6.27 -26.36
C GLU A 426 -1.36 -7.13 -25.57
N PHE A 427 -1.86 -8.05 -24.76
CA PHE A 427 -1.02 -8.95 -23.96
C PHE A 427 -0.17 -9.91 -24.81
N THR A 428 -0.67 -10.28 -26.00
CA THR A 428 -0.04 -11.30 -26.86
C THR A 428 1.39 -10.96 -27.27
N VAL A 429 1.69 -9.69 -27.56
CA VAL A 429 3.04 -9.25 -27.97
C VAL A 429 4.05 -9.48 -26.86
N ARG A 430 3.74 -9.03 -25.63
CA ARG A 430 4.64 -9.20 -24.47
C ARG A 430 4.75 -10.64 -24.02
N LEU A 431 3.66 -11.40 -24.05
CA LEU A 431 3.70 -12.84 -23.75
C LEU A 431 4.61 -13.58 -24.71
N LYS A 432 4.55 -13.28 -26.01
CA LYS A 432 5.48 -13.84 -27.01
C LYS A 432 6.92 -13.50 -26.68
N LEU A 433 7.21 -12.24 -26.31
CA LEU A 433 8.54 -11.80 -25.93
C LEU A 433 9.08 -12.59 -24.73
N TYR A 434 8.32 -12.69 -23.63
CA TYR A 434 8.76 -13.42 -22.44
C TYR A 434 8.92 -14.92 -22.71
N LEU A 435 8.00 -15.53 -23.46
CA LEU A 435 8.11 -16.93 -23.88
C LEU A 435 9.36 -17.15 -24.74
N SER A 436 9.63 -16.28 -25.71
CA SER A 436 10.83 -16.34 -26.53
C SER A 436 12.10 -16.17 -25.71
N ARG A 437 12.13 -15.25 -24.73
CA ARG A 437 13.27 -15.09 -23.80
C ARG A 437 13.54 -16.37 -23.01
N CYS A 438 12.50 -16.97 -22.42
CA CYS A 438 12.62 -18.25 -21.72
C CYS A 438 13.10 -19.41 -22.62
N LEU A 439 12.67 -19.45 -23.89
CA LEU A 439 13.07 -20.49 -24.84
C LEU A 439 14.47 -20.27 -25.45
N SER A 440 14.90 -19.01 -25.52
CA SER A 440 16.18 -18.61 -26.13
C SER A 440 17.37 -18.59 -25.16
N SER A 441 17.12 -18.57 -23.85
CA SER A 441 18.17 -18.59 -22.83
C SER A 441 18.95 -19.92 -22.88
N ARG A 442 20.03 -19.97 -23.65
CA ARG A 442 21.04 -21.05 -23.63
C ARG A 442 22.41 -20.48 -23.25
N LEU A 443 23.10 -21.23 -22.39
CA LEU A 443 24.56 -21.44 -22.27
C LEU A 443 25.18 -21.20 -20.88
N ASP A 444 24.71 -20.25 -20.06
CA ASP A 444 25.40 -19.92 -18.79
C ASP A 444 24.58 -20.20 -17.53
N MET A 445 24.11 -21.43 -17.35
CA MET A 445 23.49 -21.96 -16.11
C MET A 445 22.35 -21.18 -15.40
N GLN A 446 22.01 -19.95 -15.80
CA GLN A 446 21.05 -19.04 -15.16
C GLN A 446 19.74 -19.00 -15.96
N PHE A 447 18.61 -19.19 -15.27
CA PHE A 447 17.27 -18.97 -15.84
C PHE A 447 17.06 -17.47 -16.11
N ASP A 448 16.34 -17.12 -17.18
CA ASP A 448 15.73 -15.78 -17.28
C ASP A 448 14.55 -15.71 -16.29
N THR A 449 14.89 -15.65 -15.00
CA THR A 449 13.95 -15.61 -13.87
C THR A 449 12.99 -14.45 -14.02
N TYR A 450 13.43 -13.36 -14.64
CA TYR A 450 12.59 -12.20 -14.92
C TYR A 450 11.46 -12.52 -15.90
N ALA A 451 11.77 -13.06 -17.09
CA ALA A 451 10.75 -13.44 -18.08
C ALA A 451 9.81 -14.53 -17.54
N MET A 452 10.36 -15.47 -16.75
CA MET A 452 9.59 -16.51 -16.09
C MET A 452 8.57 -15.93 -15.09
N LEU A 453 8.99 -15.04 -14.18
CA LEU A 453 8.10 -14.37 -13.23
C LEU A 453 7.01 -13.57 -13.95
N LYS A 454 7.31 -12.93 -15.09
CA LYS A 454 6.32 -12.22 -15.89
C LYS A 454 5.25 -13.15 -16.46
N LEU A 455 5.63 -14.32 -16.97
CA LEU A 455 4.66 -15.30 -17.45
C LEU A 455 3.76 -15.78 -16.31
N GLN A 456 4.35 -16.12 -15.17
CA GLN A 456 3.62 -16.59 -13.99
C GLN A 456 2.64 -15.54 -13.48
N HIS A 457 3.07 -14.29 -13.31
CA HIS A 457 2.20 -13.19 -12.90
C HIS A 457 1.03 -12.97 -13.84
N PHE A 458 1.26 -13.08 -15.16
CA PHE A 458 0.18 -12.92 -16.14
C PHE A 458 -0.88 -14.01 -16.00
N PHE A 459 -0.47 -15.28 -15.97
CA PHE A 459 -1.44 -16.38 -15.86
C PHE A 459 -2.13 -16.40 -14.51
N TRP A 460 -1.44 -15.99 -13.45
CA TRP A 460 -2.04 -15.77 -12.14
C TRP A 460 -3.13 -14.69 -12.20
N ALA A 461 -2.86 -13.54 -12.81
CA ALA A 461 -3.85 -12.46 -12.97
C ALA A 461 -5.10 -12.93 -13.75
N ILE A 462 -4.93 -13.77 -14.78
CA ILE A 462 -6.04 -14.37 -15.54
C ILE A 462 -6.86 -15.33 -14.67
N GLN A 463 -6.20 -16.12 -13.81
CA GLN A 463 -6.87 -17.06 -12.93
C GLN A 463 -7.73 -16.35 -11.89
N GLU A 464 -7.20 -15.33 -11.20
CA GLU A 464 -7.94 -14.51 -10.23
C GLU A 464 -9.21 -13.92 -10.86
N LEU A 465 -9.05 -13.32 -12.04
CA LEU A 465 -10.17 -12.72 -12.76
C LEU A 465 -11.21 -13.77 -13.22
N SER A 466 -10.79 -15.00 -13.53
CA SER A 466 -11.68 -16.09 -13.94
C SER A 466 -12.53 -16.67 -12.81
N GLN A 467 -12.08 -16.54 -11.57
CA GLN A 467 -12.79 -17.01 -10.39
C GLN A 467 -13.93 -16.06 -10.01
N HIS A 468 -13.84 -14.79 -10.40
CA HIS A 468 -14.86 -13.78 -10.14
C HIS A 468 -16.18 -14.09 -10.86
N ASN A 469 -17.29 -14.18 -10.11
CA ASN A 469 -18.58 -14.60 -10.65
C ASN A 469 -19.17 -13.59 -11.64
N GLU A 470 -19.01 -12.28 -11.38
CA GLU A 470 -19.47 -11.24 -12.30
C GLU A 470 -18.69 -11.28 -13.63
N ALA A 471 -17.42 -11.68 -13.60
CA ALA A 471 -16.63 -11.80 -14.83
C ALA A 471 -17.19 -12.85 -15.79
N LYS A 472 -17.89 -13.87 -15.28
CA LYS A 472 -18.62 -14.87 -16.07
C LYS A 472 -19.96 -14.34 -16.60
N SER A 473 -20.52 -13.33 -15.95
CA SER A 473 -21.78 -12.69 -16.35
C SER A 473 -21.60 -11.69 -17.51
N HIS A 474 -20.40 -11.15 -17.70
CA HIS A 474 -20.05 -10.26 -18.81
C HIS A 474 -19.54 -11.05 -20.03
N PRO A 475 -20.32 -11.18 -21.13
CA PRO A 475 -19.98 -12.10 -22.22
C PRO A 475 -18.64 -11.80 -22.89
N ASP A 476 -18.29 -10.52 -23.00
CA ASP A 476 -17.07 -10.08 -23.67
C ASP A 476 -15.83 -10.19 -22.77
N LEU A 477 -15.97 -9.89 -21.47
CA LEU A 477 -14.89 -10.13 -20.50
C LEU A 477 -14.61 -11.62 -20.39
N TYR A 478 -15.68 -12.42 -20.31
CA TYR A 478 -15.60 -13.87 -20.34
C TYR A 478 -14.89 -14.37 -21.60
N ARG A 479 -15.08 -13.76 -22.78
CA ARG A 479 -14.30 -14.10 -23.98
C ARG A 479 -12.80 -13.80 -23.80
N THR A 480 -12.43 -12.63 -23.27
CA THR A 480 -11.03 -12.28 -23.02
C THR A 480 -10.38 -13.21 -21.99
N ILE A 481 -11.06 -13.46 -20.86
CA ILE A 481 -10.62 -14.41 -19.84
C ILE A 481 -10.50 -15.80 -20.45
N ARG A 482 -11.53 -16.28 -21.16
CA ARG A 482 -11.54 -17.60 -21.79
C ARG A 482 -10.42 -17.78 -22.80
N ARG A 483 -10.08 -16.72 -23.54
CA ARG A 483 -8.96 -16.73 -24.50
C ARG A 483 -7.66 -17.10 -23.79
N PHE A 484 -7.39 -16.51 -22.64
CA PHE A 484 -6.15 -16.76 -21.92
C PHE A 484 -6.24 -17.89 -20.91
N SER A 485 -7.39 -18.17 -20.28
CA SER A 485 -7.57 -19.16 -19.20
C SER A 485 -7.44 -20.61 -19.67
N ARG A 486 -7.53 -20.87 -20.98
CA ARG A 486 -7.26 -22.17 -21.59
C ARG A 486 -5.81 -22.38 -22.00
N TYR A 487 -4.89 -21.55 -21.52
CA TYR A 487 -3.46 -21.66 -21.76
C TYR A 487 -2.93 -23.08 -21.51
N GLY A 488 -3.42 -23.76 -20.46
CA GLY A 488 -3.09 -25.16 -20.17
C GLY A 488 -3.28 -26.12 -21.35
N THR A 489 -4.12 -25.85 -22.34
CA THR A 489 -4.45 -26.84 -23.40
C THR A 489 -4.09 -26.40 -24.81
N ARG A 490 -3.74 -25.13 -25.06
CA ARG A 490 -3.83 -24.52 -26.41
C ARG A 490 -2.80 -23.43 -26.72
N PHE A 491 -1.51 -23.76 -26.66
CA PHE A 491 -0.46 -22.91 -27.25
C PHE A 491 -0.30 -23.22 -28.75
N ARG A 492 -0.12 -22.21 -29.61
CA ARG A 492 0.21 -22.42 -31.03
C ARG A 492 1.62 -21.93 -31.29
N VAL A 493 2.46 -22.81 -31.83
CA VAL A 493 3.87 -22.55 -32.07
C VAL A 493 4.20 -22.85 -33.53
N LYS A 494 4.91 -21.94 -34.20
CA LYS A 494 5.50 -22.10 -35.52
C LYS A 494 6.87 -22.72 -35.37
N LEU A 495 7.17 -23.69 -36.22
CA LEU A 495 8.52 -24.14 -36.42
C LEU A 495 9.08 -23.59 -37.73
N THR A 496 10.09 -22.74 -37.69
CA THR A 496 10.80 -22.32 -38.92
C THR A 496 11.83 -23.40 -39.25
N LYS A 497 11.58 -24.20 -40.30
CA LYS A 497 12.57 -25.17 -40.78
C LYS A 497 13.82 -24.43 -41.25
N SER A 498 14.97 -24.69 -40.61
CA SER A 498 16.24 -24.22 -41.14
C SER A 498 16.58 -25.00 -42.43
N GLU A 499 17.17 -24.35 -43.42
CA GLU A 499 17.55 -24.92 -44.72
C GLU A 499 18.60 -26.06 -44.64
N SER A 500 19.02 -26.48 -43.44
CA SER A 500 20.04 -27.52 -43.23
C SER A 500 19.47 -28.91 -42.86
N GLU A 501 18.20 -29.20 -43.09
CA GLU A 501 17.65 -30.58 -43.00
C GLU A 501 18.14 -31.44 -44.17
N ASN A 502 19.42 -31.85 -44.13
CA ASN A 502 19.93 -33.02 -44.87
C ASN A 502 20.93 -33.87 -44.05
N ALA A 503 21.03 -33.66 -42.73
CA ALA A 503 21.93 -34.43 -41.89
C ALA A 503 21.24 -34.97 -40.63
N GLY A 504 20.67 -36.17 -40.75
CA GLY A 504 21.08 -37.33 -39.93
C GLY A 504 21.10 -37.30 -38.39
N THR A 505 20.49 -36.37 -37.66
CA THR A 505 20.41 -36.47 -36.18
C THR A 505 19.06 -36.97 -35.68
N ILE A 506 19.15 -37.97 -34.78
CA ILE A 506 18.15 -38.95 -34.41
C ILE A 506 17.34 -38.46 -33.21
N LEU A 507 16.36 -37.60 -33.45
CA LEU A 507 15.20 -37.43 -32.56
C LEU A 507 13.97 -37.30 -33.47
N SER A 508 12.97 -38.17 -33.29
CA SER A 508 11.74 -38.03 -34.07
C SER A 508 11.17 -36.63 -33.80
N PHE A 509 10.74 -35.94 -34.85
CA PHE A 509 10.17 -34.59 -34.78
C PHE A 509 9.06 -34.43 -33.72
N SER A 510 8.36 -35.52 -33.39
CA SER A 510 7.38 -35.57 -32.29
C SER A 510 7.98 -35.42 -30.89
N SER A 511 9.19 -35.93 -30.69
CA SER A 511 9.95 -35.82 -29.43
C SER A 511 10.36 -34.37 -29.17
N PHE A 512 10.87 -33.67 -30.19
CA PHE A 512 11.23 -32.25 -30.10
C PHE A 512 10.07 -31.39 -29.61
N LEU A 513 8.90 -31.53 -30.25
CA LEU A 513 7.70 -30.77 -29.89
C LEU A 513 7.16 -31.12 -28.49
N SER A 514 7.25 -32.39 -28.09
CA SER A 514 6.87 -32.84 -26.74
C SER A 514 7.77 -32.23 -25.67
N THR A 515 9.08 -32.19 -25.90
CA THR A 515 10.03 -31.58 -24.96
C THR A 515 9.87 -30.06 -24.92
N ALA A 516 9.68 -29.40 -26.06
CA ALA A 516 9.35 -27.97 -26.11
C ALA A 516 8.05 -27.64 -25.36
N ALA A 517 7.04 -28.52 -25.43
CA ALA A 517 5.82 -28.41 -24.65
C ALA A 517 6.10 -28.42 -23.14
N LYS A 518 6.89 -29.40 -22.68
CA LYS A 518 7.33 -29.50 -21.28
C LYS A 518 8.11 -28.26 -20.83
N ALA A 519 8.94 -27.69 -21.70
CA ALA A 519 9.66 -26.44 -21.45
C ALA A 519 8.73 -25.23 -21.29
N ILE A 520 7.73 -25.09 -22.18
CA ILE A 520 6.76 -24.00 -22.07
C ILE A 520 5.92 -24.16 -20.80
N CYS A 521 5.50 -25.39 -20.45
CA CYS A 521 4.81 -25.66 -19.18
C CYS A 521 5.63 -25.16 -18.00
N PHE A 522 6.90 -25.53 -17.98
CA PHE A 522 7.85 -25.16 -16.93
C PHE A 522 7.81 -23.65 -16.67
N HIS A 523 7.96 -22.82 -17.71
CA HIS A 523 8.03 -21.36 -17.55
C HIS A 523 6.68 -20.68 -17.26
N VAL A 524 5.56 -21.35 -17.56
CA VAL A 524 4.21 -20.80 -17.42
C VAL A 524 3.60 -21.10 -16.05
N ILE A 525 4.09 -22.13 -15.34
CA ILE A 525 3.57 -22.58 -14.04
C ILE A 525 4.37 -21.91 -12.89
N PRO A 526 3.72 -21.32 -11.87
CA PRO A 526 4.39 -20.62 -10.75
C PRO A 526 5.37 -21.49 -9.94
N PHE A 527 6.60 -21.03 -9.73
CA PHE A 527 7.74 -21.81 -9.18
C PHE A 527 7.91 -21.79 -7.66
N SER A 528 7.18 -20.96 -6.92
CA SER A 528 7.57 -20.61 -5.55
C SER A 528 7.49 -21.75 -4.52
N ASN A 529 7.01 -22.95 -4.88
CA ASN A 529 6.72 -24.03 -3.93
C ASN A 529 7.32 -25.41 -4.31
N PHE A 530 8.23 -25.49 -5.29
CA PHE A 530 8.76 -26.80 -5.73
C PHE A 530 10.12 -27.12 -5.07
N THR A 531 10.14 -28.07 -4.14
CA THR A 531 11.35 -28.69 -3.57
C THR A 531 11.46 -30.17 -4.01
N GLY A 532 12.60 -30.81 -3.76
CA GLY A 532 12.72 -32.27 -3.82
C GLY A 532 12.92 -32.90 -5.22
N SER A 533 12.34 -34.09 -5.42
CA SER A 533 12.61 -34.96 -6.59
C SER A 533 12.13 -34.35 -7.91
N TRP A 534 11.20 -33.40 -7.84
CA TRP A 534 10.78 -32.60 -8.97
C TRP A 534 11.88 -31.73 -9.56
N LEU A 535 12.72 -31.09 -8.74
CA LEU A 535 13.87 -30.34 -9.26
C LEU A 535 14.80 -31.23 -10.10
N HIS A 536 14.90 -32.52 -9.76
CA HIS A 536 15.66 -33.51 -10.53
C HIS A 536 15.00 -33.86 -11.87
N THR A 537 13.69 -34.14 -11.90
CA THR A 537 12.92 -34.33 -13.15
C THR A 537 12.98 -33.08 -14.04
N LEU A 538 13.01 -31.89 -13.43
CA LEU A 538 13.12 -30.60 -14.11
C LEU A 538 14.53 -30.36 -14.68
N LEU A 539 15.58 -30.72 -13.94
CA LEU A 539 16.95 -30.77 -14.45
C LEU A 539 17.10 -31.80 -15.57
N GLN A 540 16.36 -32.91 -15.53
CA GLN A 540 16.37 -33.92 -16.58
C GLN A 540 15.67 -33.44 -17.86
N VAL A 541 14.50 -32.79 -17.76
CA VAL A 541 13.86 -32.10 -18.89
C VAL A 541 14.76 -31.00 -19.44
N ARG A 542 15.51 -30.29 -18.59
CA ARG A 542 16.54 -29.31 -19.00
C ARG A 542 17.69 -29.96 -19.75
N VAL A 543 18.21 -31.10 -19.28
CA VAL A 543 19.30 -31.84 -19.95
C VAL A 543 18.82 -32.39 -21.29
N GLU A 544 17.60 -32.94 -21.35
CA GLU A 544 16.97 -33.39 -22.59
C GLU A 544 16.76 -32.22 -23.55
N LEU A 545 16.24 -31.09 -23.07
CA LEU A 545 16.12 -29.86 -23.84
C LEU A 545 17.48 -29.41 -24.33
N GLN A 546 18.49 -29.26 -23.47
CA GLN A 546 19.85 -28.84 -23.85
C GLN A 546 20.44 -29.76 -24.91
N ASN A 547 20.27 -31.08 -24.81
CA ASN A 547 20.76 -32.04 -25.80
C ASN A 547 20.03 -31.88 -27.15
N ILE A 548 18.70 -31.76 -27.13
CA ILE A 548 17.87 -31.52 -28.33
C ILE A 548 18.19 -30.16 -28.99
N LEU A 549 18.40 -29.17 -28.13
CA LEU A 549 18.65 -27.79 -28.48
C LEU A 549 20.08 -27.64 -29.05
N VAL A 550 21.11 -28.25 -28.47
CA VAL A 550 22.48 -28.23 -29.04
C VAL A 550 22.50 -28.71 -30.50
N ASP A 551 21.65 -29.66 -30.87
CA ASP A 551 21.51 -30.18 -32.24
C ASP A 551 20.55 -29.37 -33.15
N SER A 552 19.63 -28.57 -32.60
CA SER A 552 18.61 -27.82 -33.36
C SER A 552 18.65 -26.33 -33.02
N ARG A 553 18.79 -25.42 -33.98
CA ARG A 553 18.93 -23.98 -33.67
C ARG A 553 17.66 -23.46 -32.96
N PRO A 554 17.78 -22.73 -31.83
CA PRO A 554 16.62 -22.22 -31.09
C PRO A 554 15.88 -21.10 -31.84
N LYS A 555 16.42 -20.65 -32.98
CA LYS A 555 15.77 -19.73 -33.93
C LYS A 555 14.57 -20.36 -34.65
N ASP A 556 14.30 -21.64 -34.40
CA ASP A 556 13.33 -22.41 -35.16
C ASP A 556 11.98 -22.56 -34.44
N LEU A 557 11.79 -22.05 -33.21
CA LEU A 557 10.53 -22.18 -32.43
C LEU A 557 9.94 -20.80 -32.07
N HIS A 558 8.82 -20.43 -32.70
CA HIS A 558 8.16 -19.13 -32.51
C HIS A 558 6.71 -19.28 -32.05
N VAL A 559 6.34 -18.76 -30.88
CA VAL A 559 4.94 -18.77 -30.42
C VAL A 559 4.11 -17.82 -31.31
N ILE A 560 3.09 -18.34 -31.99
CA ILE A 560 2.24 -17.57 -32.92
C ILE A 560 1.01 -17.00 -32.21
N SER A 561 0.39 -17.78 -31.35
CA SER A 561 -0.80 -17.38 -30.61
C SER A 561 -0.97 -18.19 -29.32
N VAL A 562 -1.71 -17.62 -28.37
CA VAL A 562 -2.08 -18.24 -27.09
C VAL A 562 -3.61 -18.19 -27.02
N GLY A 563 -4.26 -19.35 -26.86
CA GLY A 563 -5.71 -19.43 -26.65
C GLY A 563 -6.55 -20.08 -27.76
N ASP A 564 -7.85 -19.77 -27.74
CA ASP A 564 -8.93 -20.41 -28.53
C ASP A 564 -9.07 -19.90 -29.98
N ASP A 565 -8.02 -19.27 -30.55
CA ASP A 565 -8.09 -18.58 -31.85
C ASP A 565 -8.09 -19.52 -33.09
N CYS A 566 -8.15 -20.86 -32.92
CA CYS A 566 -8.21 -21.86 -34.01
C CYS A 566 -9.34 -22.87 -33.81
N VAL A 567 -10.15 -23.12 -34.84
CA VAL A 567 -11.32 -24.03 -34.78
C VAL A 567 -10.90 -25.50 -34.78
N CYS A 568 -9.71 -25.78 -35.30
CA CYS A 568 -9.04 -27.08 -35.39
C CYS A 568 -8.97 -27.89 -34.07
N MET A 569 -9.01 -27.24 -32.89
CA MET A 569 -8.93 -27.88 -31.57
C MET A 569 -10.29 -28.23 -30.94
N GLN A 570 -11.40 -28.11 -31.68
CA GLN A 570 -12.75 -28.43 -31.18
C GLN A 570 -13.11 -29.93 -31.22
N ARG A 571 -12.26 -30.80 -31.79
CA ARG A 571 -12.50 -32.25 -31.90
C ARG A 571 -12.04 -32.99 -30.64
N ARG A 572 -12.83 -33.95 -30.13
CA ARG A 572 -12.55 -34.70 -28.88
C ARG A 572 -11.27 -35.55 -28.92
N GLU A 573 -10.84 -36.01 -30.09
CA GLU A 573 -9.67 -36.90 -30.29
C GLU A 573 -8.31 -36.18 -30.12
N VAL A 574 -8.34 -34.87 -29.94
CA VAL A 574 -7.17 -34.00 -29.80
C VAL A 574 -6.50 -34.17 -28.41
N SER A 575 -7.18 -34.74 -27.42
CA SER A 575 -6.80 -34.72 -25.98
C SER A 575 -5.59 -35.56 -25.54
N ASP A 576 -5.02 -36.35 -26.45
CA ASP A 576 -4.06 -37.41 -26.08
C ASP A 576 -2.61 -37.11 -26.52
N TYR A 577 -2.41 -36.07 -27.33
CA TYR A 577 -1.10 -35.73 -27.89
C TYR A 577 -0.58 -34.39 -27.33
N ALA A 578 0.67 -34.38 -26.86
CA ALA A 578 1.34 -33.17 -26.36
C ALA A 578 1.55 -32.11 -27.45
N SER A 579 1.62 -32.56 -28.71
CA SER A 579 1.66 -31.65 -29.86
C SER A 579 0.86 -32.20 -31.04
N LEU A 580 0.23 -31.30 -31.80
CA LEU A 580 -0.59 -31.64 -32.97
C LEU A 580 -0.39 -30.62 -34.08
N ARG A 581 -0.39 -31.06 -35.33
CA ARG A 581 -0.29 -30.13 -36.46
C ARG A 581 -1.57 -29.30 -36.58
N CYS A 582 -1.43 -27.99 -36.80
CA CYS A 582 -2.56 -27.11 -37.06
C CYS A 582 -3.06 -27.27 -38.50
N SER A 583 -4.30 -27.73 -38.66
CA SER A 583 -4.93 -27.93 -39.98
C SER A 583 -5.34 -26.64 -40.68
N GLU A 584 -5.45 -25.53 -39.95
CA GLU A 584 -5.82 -24.20 -40.47
C GLU A 584 -4.61 -23.33 -40.81
N ALA A 585 -3.39 -23.82 -40.60
CA ALA A 585 -2.19 -23.08 -40.94
C ALA A 585 -1.90 -23.14 -42.44
N PRO A 586 -1.71 -22.00 -43.14
CA PRO A 586 -1.37 -22.01 -44.55
C PRO A 586 0.02 -22.61 -44.82
N CYS A 587 0.95 -22.46 -43.88
CA CYS A 587 2.23 -23.14 -43.87
C CYS A 587 2.12 -24.38 -42.97
N GLY A 588 2.54 -25.54 -43.48
CA GLY A 588 2.42 -26.82 -42.80
C GLY A 588 3.36 -27.01 -41.60
N ASP A 589 3.83 -25.93 -41.00
CA ASP A 589 4.91 -25.82 -40.02
C ASP A 589 4.41 -25.32 -38.65
N VAL A 590 3.09 -25.23 -38.48
CA VAL A 590 2.47 -24.75 -37.24
C VAL A 590 1.87 -25.89 -36.44
N TYR A 591 2.14 -25.90 -35.14
CA TYR A 591 1.73 -26.94 -34.21
C TYR A 591 0.99 -26.35 -33.00
N HIS A 592 -0.02 -27.06 -32.53
CA HIS A 592 -0.62 -26.88 -31.21
C HIS A 592 0.21 -27.65 -30.19
N VAL A 593 0.44 -27.02 -29.06
CA VAL A 593 1.15 -27.55 -27.89
C VAL A 593 0.17 -27.56 -26.73
N GLN A 594 0.01 -28.73 -26.12
CA GLN A 594 -0.92 -28.95 -25.00
C GLN A 594 -0.14 -29.10 -23.70
N LEU A 595 -0.15 -28.04 -22.89
CA LEU A 595 0.57 -28.08 -21.60
C LEU A 595 -0.02 -29.13 -20.65
N SER A 596 -1.34 -29.35 -20.70
CA SER A 596 -2.09 -30.29 -19.89
C SER A 596 -1.62 -31.72 -20.11
N VAL A 597 -1.27 -32.07 -21.36
CA VAL A 597 -0.72 -33.37 -21.72
C VAL A 597 0.75 -33.46 -21.33
N ALA A 598 1.53 -32.40 -21.58
CA ALA A 598 2.94 -32.33 -21.21
C ALA A 598 3.17 -32.40 -19.68
N MET A 599 2.19 -31.96 -18.88
CA MET A 599 2.21 -32.00 -17.41
C MET A 599 1.76 -33.33 -16.81
N ARG A 600 1.21 -34.26 -17.58
CA ARG A 600 0.72 -35.55 -17.03
C ARG A 600 1.83 -36.37 -16.40
N ASP A 601 2.95 -36.58 -17.09
CA ASP A 601 4.06 -37.39 -16.56
C ASP A 601 4.72 -36.72 -15.34
N PRO A 602 5.04 -35.40 -15.37
CA PRO A 602 5.47 -34.69 -14.17
C PRO A 602 4.47 -34.87 -13.03
N ALA A 603 3.18 -34.55 -13.23
CA ALA A 603 2.15 -34.61 -12.19
C ALA A 603 2.02 -36.00 -11.56
N VAL A 604 2.07 -37.07 -12.35
CA VAL A 604 2.08 -38.45 -11.85
C VAL A 604 3.26 -38.67 -10.92
N GLU A 605 4.44 -38.17 -11.28
CA GLU A 605 5.63 -38.25 -10.45
C GLU A 605 5.51 -37.44 -9.14
N ALA A 606 4.87 -36.26 -9.12
CA ALA A 606 4.65 -35.51 -7.84
C ALA A 606 3.80 -36.29 -6.89
N ILE A 607 2.66 -36.77 -7.40
CA ILE A 607 1.70 -37.49 -6.58
C ILE A 607 2.34 -38.78 -6.06
N TYR A 608 3.31 -39.34 -6.78
CA TYR A 608 4.00 -40.56 -6.39
C TYR A 608 5.17 -40.35 -5.42
N ARG A 609 6.01 -39.32 -5.63
CA ARG A 609 7.32 -39.18 -4.97
C ARG A 609 7.41 -38.09 -3.92
N GLU A 610 6.52 -37.11 -3.93
CA GLU A 610 6.62 -35.94 -3.07
C GLU A 610 5.78 -36.07 -1.81
N ASP A 611 6.16 -35.35 -0.75
CA ASP A 611 5.40 -35.36 0.51
C ASP A 611 4.28 -34.32 0.48
N TRP A 612 3.04 -34.79 0.58
CA TRP A 612 1.82 -33.97 0.52
C TRP A 612 1.24 -33.75 1.92
N LYS A 613 1.05 -32.48 2.33
CA LYS A 613 0.54 -32.10 3.65
C LYS A 613 -0.59 -31.07 3.55
N PRO A 614 -1.56 -31.09 4.49
CA PRO A 614 -2.56 -30.03 4.59
C PRO A 614 -1.91 -28.67 4.88
N HIS A 615 -2.37 -27.60 4.22
CA HIS A 615 -1.95 -26.25 4.54
C HIS A 615 -2.48 -25.83 5.92
N PRO A 616 -1.67 -25.24 6.82
CA PRO A 616 -2.05 -25.01 8.22
C PRO A 616 -3.26 -24.09 8.42
N VAL A 617 -3.55 -23.21 7.45
CA VAL A 617 -4.67 -22.26 7.53
C VAL A 617 -5.92 -22.72 6.76
N THR A 618 -5.74 -23.40 5.63
CA THR A 618 -6.84 -23.67 4.69
C THR A 618 -7.18 -25.15 4.58
N ASN A 619 -6.39 -26.01 5.22
CA ASN A 619 -6.43 -27.47 5.13
C ASN A 619 -6.36 -28.03 3.70
N ARG A 620 -6.07 -27.18 2.71
CA ARG A 620 -5.91 -27.61 1.31
C ARG A 620 -4.62 -28.39 1.15
N LEU A 621 -4.68 -29.52 0.46
CA LEU A 621 -3.58 -30.45 0.32
C LEU A 621 -2.55 -29.88 -0.66
N ARG A 622 -1.32 -29.67 -0.17
CA ARG A 622 -0.19 -29.10 -0.93
C ARG A 622 1.08 -29.93 -0.77
N MET A 623 2.07 -29.69 -1.62
CA MET A 623 3.41 -30.27 -1.48
C MET A 623 4.19 -29.55 -0.36
N SER A 624 4.96 -30.29 0.44
CA SER A 624 5.77 -29.76 1.55
C SER A 624 7.03 -29.04 1.02
N SER A 625 7.17 -27.74 1.23
CA SER A 625 8.43 -26.99 1.06
C SER A 625 9.17 -26.84 2.39
N ASP A 626 10.51 -26.75 2.35
CA ASP A 626 11.36 -26.54 3.55
C ASP A 626 11.44 -25.05 3.96
N ASP A 627 10.94 -24.12 3.15
CA ASP A 627 11.01 -22.67 3.41
C ASP A 627 9.62 -22.03 3.64
N ASP A 628 9.55 -21.24 4.72
CA ASP A 628 8.58 -20.23 5.19
C ASP A 628 7.06 -20.52 5.23
N ILE A 629 6.55 -20.68 6.46
CA ILE A 629 5.17 -21.03 6.84
C ILE A 629 4.14 -19.87 6.67
N ASN A 630 4.54 -18.66 6.26
CA ASN A 630 3.71 -17.45 6.43
C ASN A 630 3.27 -16.71 5.13
N SER A 631 3.46 -17.26 3.93
CA SER A 631 3.03 -16.57 2.70
C SER A 631 1.61 -16.95 2.27
N VAL A 632 0.71 -15.96 2.11
CA VAL A 632 -0.66 -16.15 1.55
C VAL A 632 -0.64 -16.70 0.11
N THR A 633 0.51 -16.62 -0.55
CA THR A 633 0.79 -17.21 -1.87
C THR A 633 0.90 -18.74 -1.85
N ASP A 634 1.15 -19.35 -0.69
CA ASP A 634 1.47 -20.78 -0.55
C ASP A 634 0.22 -21.70 -0.64
N VAL A 635 -0.98 -21.14 -0.47
CA VAL A 635 -2.27 -21.83 -0.56
C VAL A 635 -2.69 -22.15 -2.01
N LYS A 636 -2.08 -21.47 -2.99
CA LYS A 636 -2.63 -21.36 -4.36
C LYS A 636 -2.20 -22.47 -5.33
N PHE A 637 -1.27 -23.34 -4.94
CA PHE A 637 -0.84 -24.51 -5.73
C PHE A 637 -1.07 -25.82 -4.97
N ASN A 638 -2.35 -26.14 -4.77
CA ASN A 638 -2.83 -27.36 -4.15
C ASN A 638 -3.10 -28.47 -5.19
N LEU A 639 -3.41 -29.68 -4.71
CA LEU A 639 -3.68 -30.85 -5.53
C LEU A 639 -4.70 -30.57 -6.65
N CYS A 640 -5.80 -29.87 -6.36
CA CYS A 640 -6.82 -29.56 -7.36
C CYS A 640 -6.31 -28.68 -8.51
N ALA A 641 -5.42 -27.73 -8.24
CA ALA A 641 -4.82 -26.91 -9.29
C ALA A 641 -4.00 -27.76 -10.28
N ILE A 642 -3.27 -28.77 -9.79
CA ILE A 642 -2.51 -29.70 -10.63
C ILE A 642 -3.46 -30.58 -11.47
N LEU A 643 -4.54 -31.07 -10.87
CA LEU A 643 -5.53 -31.90 -11.55
C LEU A 643 -6.29 -31.11 -12.63
N ASP A 644 -6.71 -29.89 -12.31
CA ASP A 644 -7.35 -28.98 -13.26
C ASP A 644 -6.44 -28.65 -14.45
N LEU A 645 -5.14 -28.47 -14.19
CA LEU A 645 -4.15 -28.24 -15.25
C LEU A 645 -3.97 -29.46 -16.16
N CYS A 646 -3.91 -30.67 -15.59
CA CYS A 646 -3.72 -31.91 -16.35
C CYS A 646 -4.98 -32.33 -17.14
N GLY A 647 -6.16 -31.88 -16.70
CA GLY A 647 -7.44 -32.36 -17.20
C GLY A 647 -7.61 -33.88 -16.96
N PRO A 648 -8.57 -34.55 -17.64
CA PRO A 648 -8.76 -35.98 -17.49
C PRO A 648 -7.52 -36.74 -17.97
N CYS A 649 -6.85 -37.41 -17.04
CA CYS A 649 -5.59 -38.11 -17.24
C CYS A 649 -5.68 -39.52 -16.63
N PRO A 650 -5.79 -40.59 -17.46
CA PRO A 650 -5.93 -41.96 -16.96
C PRO A 650 -4.76 -42.41 -16.08
N GLN A 651 -3.56 -41.88 -16.32
CA GLN A 651 -2.39 -42.17 -15.49
C GLN A 651 -2.58 -41.68 -14.05
N LEU A 652 -3.26 -40.55 -13.85
CA LEU A 652 -3.50 -39.98 -12.52
C LEU A 652 -4.53 -40.78 -11.71
N LEU A 653 -5.46 -41.49 -12.36
CA LEU A 653 -6.46 -42.35 -11.69
C LEU A 653 -5.80 -43.45 -10.83
N LYS A 654 -4.59 -43.89 -11.18
CA LYS A 654 -3.87 -44.95 -10.46
C LYS A 654 -3.10 -44.45 -9.24
N VAL A 655 -2.72 -43.16 -9.20
CA VAL A 655 -1.86 -42.60 -8.16
C VAL A 655 -2.61 -41.72 -7.17
N ILE A 656 -3.66 -41.03 -7.61
CA ILE A 656 -4.47 -40.13 -6.79
C ILE A 656 -5.06 -40.77 -5.51
N PRO A 657 -5.48 -42.06 -5.48
CA PRO A 657 -6.14 -42.63 -4.30
C PRO A 657 -5.23 -42.65 -3.06
N ARG A 658 -3.91 -42.63 -3.26
CA ARG A 658 -2.91 -42.58 -2.18
C ARG A 658 -3.03 -41.31 -1.33
N LEU A 659 -3.56 -40.24 -1.90
CA LEU A 659 -3.73 -38.96 -1.22
C LEU A 659 -5.08 -38.86 -0.51
N PHE A 660 -6.04 -39.76 -0.75
CA PHE A 660 -7.41 -39.65 -0.21
C PHE A 660 -7.47 -39.62 1.32
N SER A 661 -6.56 -40.32 2.00
CA SER A 661 -6.47 -40.30 3.47
C SER A 661 -5.94 -38.97 4.04
N ARG A 662 -5.30 -38.14 3.22
CA ARG A 662 -4.73 -36.83 3.61
C ARG A 662 -5.65 -35.66 3.26
N ILE A 663 -6.79 -35.91 2.58
CA ILE A 663 -7.70 -34.85 2.14
C ILE A 663 -8.71 -34.55 3.25
N GLU A 664 -8.46 -33.45 3.94
CA GLU A 664 -9.33 -32.95 5.02
C GLU A 664 -10.28 -31.85 4.55
N CYS A 665 -9.87 -31.03 3.57
CA CYS A 665 -10.64 -29.91 3.04
C CYS A 665 -11.79 -30.35 2.13
N SER A 666 -13.00 -29.82 2.37
CA SER A 666 -14.19 -30.07 1.54
C SER A 666 -14.02 -29.55 0.10
N GLU A 667 -13.36 -28.41 -0.09
CA GLU A 667 -13.11 -27.85 -1.43
C GLU A 667 -12.22 -28.77 -2.29
N ASP A 668 -11.23 -29.44 -1.68
CA ASP A 668 -10.39 -30.39 -2.40
C ASP A 668 -11.16 -31.65 -2.79
N ARG A 669 -12.06 -32.14 -1.92
CA ARG A 669 -12.96 -33.25 -2.25
C ARG A 669 -13.86 -32.90 -3.42
N ASP A 670 -14.54 -31.76 -3.35
CA ASP A 670 -15.43 -31.28 -4.41
C ASP A 670 -14.66 -31.07 -5.73
N GLY A 671 -13.45 -30.51 -5.65
CA GLY A 671 -12.57 -30.32 -6.79
C GLY A 671 -12.16 -31.64 -7.45
N ILE A 672 -11.79 -32.65 -6.66
CA ILE A 672 -11.42 -33.98 -7.17
C ILE A 672 -12.62 -34.70 -7.75
N VAL A 673 -13.79 -34.64 -7.10
CA VAL A 673 -15.03 -35.22 -7.63
C VAL A 673 -15.40 -34.56 -8.96
N LYS A 674 -15.29 -33.23 -9.05
CA LYS A 674 -15.50 -32.49 -10.31
C LYS A 674 -14.50 -32.92 -11.39
N TRP A 675 -13.24 -33.12 -11.03
CA TRP A 675 -12.20 -33.61 -11.95
C TRP A 675 -12.48 -35.05 -12.42
N LEU A 676 -12.87 -35.97 -11.53
CA LEU A 676 -13.25 -37.35 -11.88
C LEU A 676 -14.48 -37.40 -12.81
N LYS A 677 -15.46 -36.51 -12.58
CA LYS A 677 -16.63 -36.34 -13.45
C LYS A 677 -16.29 -35.75 -14.82
N SER A 678 -15.09 -35.20 -15.01
CA SER A 678 -14.66 -34.63 -16.30
C SER A 678 -14.15 -35.68 -17.30
N PHE A 679 -13.96 -36.94 -16.87
CA PHE A 679 -13.48 -38.02 -17.74
C PHE A 679 -14.54 -38.49 -18.76
N PRO A 680 -14.12 -38.93 -19.96
CA PRO A 680 -15.03 -39.55 -20.92
C PRO A 680 -15.69 -40.84 -20.38
N ASP A 681 -16.89 -41.16 -20.88
CA ASP A 681 -17.72 -42.30 -20.43
C ASP A 681 -16.99 -43.66 -20.38
N LYS A 682 -15.95 -43.85 -21.20
CA LYS A 682 -15.12 -45.06 -21.20
C LYS A 682 -14.38 -45.32 -19.86
N TYR A 683 -14.21 -44.30 -19.02
CA TYR A 683 -13.62 -44.41 -17.68
C TYR A 683 -14.67 -44.38 -16.56
N SER A 684 -15.96 -44.36 -16.89
CA SER A 684 -17.06 -44.19 -15.91
C SER A 684 -17.03 -45.21 -14.77
N TYR A 685 -16.64 -46.45 -15.04
CA TYR A 685 -16.50 -47.48 -14.00
C TYR A 685 -15.41 -47.14 -12.98
N GLU A 686 -14.23 -46.75 -13.46
CA GLU A 686 -13.07 -46.43 -12.62
C GLU A 686 -13.29 -45.11 -11.87
N THR A 687 -13.85 -44.10 -12.51
CA THR A 687 -14.14 -42.81 -11.87
C THR A 687 -15.27 -42.90 -10.85
N SER A 688 -16.32 -43.70 -11.11
CA SER A 688 -17.41 -43.90 -10.14
C SER A 688 -16.91 -44.61 -8.88
N SER A 689 -16.01 -45.60 -9.02
CA SER A 689 -15.40 -46.27 -7.87
C SER A 689 -14.56 -45.30 -7.02
N LEU A 690 -13.83 -44.37 -7.65
CA LEU A 690 -13.01 -43.39 -6.94
C LEU A 690 -13.83 -42.27 -6.29
N ILE A 691 -14.93 -41.86 -6.94
CA ILE A 691 -15.90 -40.92 -6.36
C ILE A 691 -16.48 -41.51 -5.07
N ALA A 692 -16.91 -42.79 -5.09
CA ALA A 692 -17.41 -43.46 -3.89
C ALA A 692 -16.36 -43.56 -2.77
N GLN A 693 -15.08 -43.76 -3.11
CA GLN A 693 -14.00 -43.83 -2.11
C GLN A 693 -13.71 -42.48 -1.45
N ILE A 694 -13.68 -41.38 -2.21
CA ILE A 694 -13.41 -40.05 -1.64
C ILE A 694 -14.60 -39.48 -0.89
N GLU A 695 -15.84 -39.79 -1.32
CA GLU A 695 -17.07 -39.41 -0.62
C GLU A 695 -17.28 -40.27 0.65
N GLY A 696 -16.97 -41.57 0.60
CA GLY A 696 -17.13 -42.51 1.74
C GLY A 696 -16.14 -42.33 2.89
N ASN A 697 -15.03 -41.61 2.69
CA ASN A 697 -14.11 -41.22 3.77
C ASN A 697 -14.70 -40.17 4.74
N SER A 698 -15.93 -39.71 4.52
CA SER A 698 -16.61 -38.74 5.38
C SER A 698 -17.31 -39.35 6.61
N ASP A 699 -17.58 -40.66 6.62
CA ASP A 699 -18.40 -41.32 7.65
C ASP A 699 -17.62 -41.80 8.90
N GLY A 700 -16.31 -41.54 8.98
CA GLY A 700 -15.46 -42.00 10.09
C GLY A 700 -15.39 -41.09 11.32
N CYS A 701 -15.96 -39.89 11.27
CA CYS A 701 -15.90 -38.91 12.38
C CYS A 701 -17.30 -38.40 12.77
N SER A 702 -18.20 -39.29 13.15
CA SER A 702 -19.31 -38.92 14.03
C SER A 702 -19.89 -40.11 14.79
N GLY A 703 -19.74 -40.11 16.13
CA GLY A 703 -20.64 -40.78 17.06
C GLY A 703 -20.16 -42.09 17.70
N SER A 704 -19.71 -42.01 18.96
CA SER A 704 -20.41 -42.71 20.06
C SER A 704 -19.91 -42.21 21.42
N LEU A 705 -20.82 -41.56 22.14
CA LEU A 705 -20.84 -41.50 23.59
C LEU A 705 -21.71 -42.67 24.09
N ASP A 706 -21.21 -43.33 25.12
CA ASP A 706 -21.88 -44.14 26.14
C ASP A 706 -22.57 -45.47 25.76
N SER A 707 -21.98 -46.57 26.23
CA SER A 707 -22.61 -47.45 27.24
C SER A 707 -21.64 -48.50 27.79
N ASP A 708 -21.67 -48.63 29.11
CA ASP A 708 -20.98 -49.61 29.95
C ASP A 708 -21.31 -51.08 29.61
N SER A 709 -20.33 -51.99 29.75
CA SER A 709 -20.33 -53.07 30.77
C SER A 709 -19.30 -54.17 30.48
N ASP A 710 -18.38 -54.34 31.43
CA ASP A 710 -17.81 -55.58 32.01
C ASP A 710 -17.19 -56.73 31.18
N SER A 711 -15.98 -57.07 31.65
CA SER A 711 -15.43 -58.39 32.00
C SER A 711 -14.41 -59.09 31.07
N ASP A 712 -13.23 -59.27 31.68
CA ASP A 712 -12.38 -60.46 31.76
C ASP A 712 -11.38 -60.86 30.65
N SER A 713 -10.12 -60.58 31.00
CA SER A 713 -9.06 -61.59 31.31
C SER A 713 -8.03 -61.99 30.24
N ASP A 714 -6.80 -62.06 30.76
CA ASP A 714 -5.61 -62.82 30.38
C ASP A 714 -4.79 -62.40 29.15
N SER A 715 -3.46 -62.46 29.11
CA SER A 715 -2.32 -62.59 30.04
C SER A 715 -1.06 -62.64 29.12
N TRP A 716 0.16 -62.64 29.71
CA TRP A 716 1.50 -62.76 29.10
C TRP A 716 2.05 -61.45 28.48
N GLY A 717 3.08 -60.75 28.99
CA GLY A 717 4.18 -61.08 29.90
C GLY A 717 5.46 -61.37 29.11
N TYR A 718 6.44 -60.45 29.09
CA TYR A 718 7.90 -60.71 29.08
C TYR A 718 8.73 -59.40 29.24
N LEU A 719 9.28 -59.27 30.45
CA LEU A 719 10.60 -58.77 30.89
C LEU A 719 11.47 -57.82 30.03
N ASN A 720 11.80 -56.68 30.68
CA ASN A 720 13.12 -56.05 30.93
C ASN A 720 14.21 -56.05 29.84
N ASP A 721 14.70 -54.84 29.51
CA ASP A 721 16.04 -54.44 29.98
C ASP A 721 16.25 -52.92 29.99
N SER A 722 16.93 -52.48 31.06
CA SER A 722 17.44 -51.15 31.44
C SER A 722 18.40 -50.52 30.41
N SER A 723 18.54 -49.20 30.27
CA SER A 723 19.24 -48.33 31.24
C SER A 723 19.31 -46.86 30.77
N ASP A 724 19.08 -45.95 31.71
CA ASP A 724 19.70 -44.65 31.98
C ASP A 724 20.25 -43.76 30.85
N SER A 725 19.72 -42.52 30.77
CA SER A 725 20.45 -41.35 31.27
C SER A 725 19.62 -40.06 31.18
N ASP A 726 19.44 -39.43 32.35
CA ASP A 726 18.96 -38.07 32.57
C ASP A 726 19.79 -37.04 31.80
N TYR A 727 19.16 -35.95 31.35
CA TYR A 727 19.66 -34.58 31.54
C TYR A 727 18.53 -33.56 31.32
N CYS A 728 17.99 -33.04 32.42
CA CYS A 728 17.34 -31.73 32.50
C CYS A 728 18.40 -30.65 32.69
N ILE A 729 18.46 -29.60 31.86
CA ILE A 729 18.96 -28.27 32.26
C ILE A 729 18.09 -27.17 31.63
N LEU A 730 17.69 -26.24 32.50
CA LEU A 730 16.94 -25.01 32.30
C LEU A 730 17.78 -23.90 31.64
N GLY A 731 17.10 -23.03 30.89
CA GLY A 731 17.15 -21.56 31.06
C GLY A 731 18.37 -20.78 30.59
N SER A 732 18.17 -19.96 29.55
CA SER A 732 18.65 -18.57 29.41
C SER A 732 17.81 -17.86 28.36
#